data_AF-A0A167YVY7-F1
#
_entry.id   AF-A0A167YVY7-F1
#
_cell.length_a   1.000
_cell.length_b   1.000
_cell.length_c   1.000
_cell.angle_alpha   90.00
_cell.angle_beta   90.00
_cell.angle_gamma   90.00
#
_symmetry.space_group_name_H-M   'P 1'
#
loop_
_entity.id
_entity.type
_entity.pdbx_description
1 polymer ?
#
loop_
_entity_poly.entity_id
_entity_poly.type
_entity_poly.pdbx_seq_one_letter_code
_entity_poly.pdbx_strand_id
1 'polypeptide(L)'
;MASKDYSILKNRPLGDDIVKLCTSTDSVSALLAADPGLAPGEAWQRLYGHYRRSADRRDTANAKADLERAEKCGKWGPTKPSELFLKIYRDVLAVVESHPDRAMVSPPLLGSCGVAPLTVISTIPDIARHMANVIVRADKEVFLATNYWQDSVASRYLTNALRELSRRAGERGTRVVVKIIYDRGSARQVLSPHYFVSESEYTGPNVRLPAPNEIPHIDLQVVNYHQPLVGTFHSKYMVVDRKIALLQSNNIQDNDNFEMMVHFEGPIVDSFYDMALISWHGKLNPPLPTHNTPAASGGYPSGTPVPRPPTTVQGGDGAEQAPDASPAVGTSSHAPEVRQPGDVTAVSGPRESSDVHRADIVTGPTTTASALHPHPSKVTGGSRGSDGGGGGATTADTVTVAAHSEGDNAKGREPEGKLVPRPNVPNGPDPMTKAFLDSGRQPLPQASIHQPIQPQDQLPQSTAQDPQYDADIAGEVARVQASVLPKPGETQLEAITRLLNHSVNHLKGEALPDPTEGDEMTPYIPCAAHEPFPIAMVNRPPYGPPTHYSVVQPQNAAWLSALRNARKNVFIQTPTLNAEPLIPAIREACERGLDVICYICLGYNDAGELLPRQGGTNEMIAHQLYASLSDNGRKHLHYFWYVAKDQTRPITQSKKQRDCHIKLMIVDETIGIMGNGNQDTQSWYHSQEINVMLESADVCRAWIDGLRRNQNTHLYGELDIKEGNWRDCDGREAEGTLGVDPGPFSWAKGIVGAIERVRGVGGF
;
A
#
# COMPACT_ATOMS: atom_id res chain seq x y z
N MET A 1 -34.62 -10.19 -9.91
CA MET A 1 -33.37 -9.52 -10.33
C MET A 1 -33.26 -8.24 -9.54
N ALA A 2 -32.59 -8.24 -8.38
CA ALA A 2 -32.25 -6.98 -7.71
C ALA A 2 -31.20 -6.27 -8.59
N SER A 3 -31.47 -5.02 -8.97
CA SER A 3 -30.68 -4.31 -9.98
C SER A 3 -29.24 -4.09 -9.49
N LYS A 4 -28.27 -4.26 -10.39
CA LYS A 4 -26.86 -3.86 -10.28
C LYS A 4 -26.74 -2.33 -10.30
N ASP A 5 -27.61 -1.64 -9.56
CA ASP A 5 -27.87 -0.24 -9.84
C ASP A 5 -26.99 0.68 -9.00
N TYR A 6 -25.83 0.98 -9.57
CA TYR A 6 -24.98 2.08 -9.15
C TYR A 6 -25.64 3.46 -9.36
N SER A 7 -26.93 3.56 -9.72
CA SER A 7 -27.68 4.84 -9.72
C SER A 7 -27.62 5.56 -8.38
N ILE A 8 -27.41 4.85 -7.26
CA ILE A 8 -27.19 5.49 -5.96
C ILE A 8 -26.01 6.46 -5.98
N LEU A 9 -24.99 6.19 -6.79
CA LEU A 9 -23.83 7.08 -6.97
C LEU A 9 -24.19 8.29 -7.84
N LYS A 10 -25.05 8.12 -8.85
CA LYS A 10 -25.34 9.14 -9.86
C LYS A 10 -26.50 10.09 -9.50
N ASN A 11 -27.50 9.62 -8.75
CA ASN A 11 -28.81 10.29 -8.72
C ASN A 11 -29.30 10.69 -7.32
N ARG A 12 -28.56 10.39 -6.24
CA ARG A 12 -29.04 10.62 -4.88
C ARG A 12 -28.21 11.67 -4.13
N PRO A 13 -28.80 12.77 -3.64
CA PRO A 13 -28.10 13.73 -2.79
C PRO A 13 -27.75 13.14 -1.43
N LEU A 14 -26.74 13.69 -0.75
CA LEU A 14 -26.43 13.30 0.62
C LEU A 14 -27.52 13.80 1.56
N GLY A 15 -28.01 12.93 2.44
CA GLY A 15 -29.05 13.24 3.41
C GLY A 15 -28.53 13.72 4.76
N ASP A 16 -29.43 14.12 5.66
CA ASP A 16 -29.09 14.65 6.99
C ASP A 16 -28.61 13.54 7.92
N ASP A 17 -29.05 12.31 7.65
CA ASP A 17 -28.68 11.13 8.42
C ASP A 17 -27.18 10.88 8.37
N ILE A 18 -26.55 10.94 7.20
CA ILE A 18 -25.11 10.69 7.12
C ILE A 18 -24.28 11.77 7.80
N VAL A 19 -24.72 13.03 7.71
CA VAL A 19 -24.04 14.13 8.42
C VAL A 19 -24.15 13.90 9.92
N LYS A 20 -25.36 13.60 10.42
CA LYS A 20 -25.58 13.28 11.84
C LYS A 20 -24.74 12.08 12.30
N LEU A 21 -24.69 11.01 11.50
CA LEU A 21 -23.90 9.82 11.79
C LEU A 21 -22.41 10.17 11.88
N CYS A 22 -21.86 10.90 10.91
CA CYS A 22 -20.43 11.24 10.88
C CYS A 22 -20.02 12.30 11.91
N THR A 23 -20.92 13.20 12.32
CA THR A 23 -20.63 14.20 13.36
C THR A 23 -20.90 13.70 14.78
N SER A 24 -21.37 12.45 14.94
CA SER A 24 -21.58 11.85 16.26
C SER A 24 -20.26 11.65 17.01
N THR A 25 -20.30 11.69 18.34
CA THR A 25 -19.20 11.25 19.20
C THR A 25 -19.20 9.74 19.43
N ASP A 26 -20.29 9.06 19.09
CA ASP A 26 -20.47 7.64 19.36
C ASP A 26 -19.82 6.77 18.27
N SER A 27 -18.91 5.90 18.67
CA SER A 27 -18.30 4.87 17.84
C SER A 27 -18.15 3.57 18.64
N VAL A 28 -17.86 2.46 17.96
CA VAL A 28 -17.56 1.19 18.65
C VAL A 28 -16.39 1.38 19.62
N SER A 29 -15.33 2.05 19.20
CA SER A 29 -14.18 2.38 20.05
C SER A 29 -14.55 3.30 21.23
N ALA A 30 -15.48 4.23 21.07
CA ALA A 30 -15.92 5.12 22.15
C ALA A 30 -16.77 4.36 23.19
N LEU A 31 -17.63 3.45 22.76
CA LEU A 31 -18.39 2.57 23.66
C LEU A 31 -17.45 1.63 24.44
N LEU A 32 -16.44 1.07 23.79
CA LEU A 32 -15.43 0.23 24.45
C LEU A 32 -14.46 1.04 25.33
N ALA A 33 -14.27 2.33 25.06
CA ALA A 33 -13.54 3.22 25.97
C ALA A 33 -14.28 3.39 27.30
N ALA A 34 -15.62 3.42 27.27
CA ALA A 34 -16.47 3.54 28.45
C ALA A 34 -16.73 2.19 29.15
N ASP A 35 -16.88 1.12 28.38
CA ASP A 35 -17.07 -0.25 28.88
C ASP A 35 -16.13 -1.22 28.12
N PRO A 36 -14.89 -1.42 28.60
CA PRO A 36 -13.93 -2.33 27.95
C PRO A 36 -14.36 -3.81 28.02
N GLY A 37 -15.39 -4.15 28.80
CA GLY A 37 -15.96 -5.49 28.87
C GLY A 37 -16.97 -5.81 27.76
N LEU A 38 -17.42 -4.78 27.01
CA LEU A 38 -18.37 -4.89 25.91
C LEU A 38 -17.74 -5.57 24.69
N ALA A 39 -18.46 -6.51 24.07
CA ALA A 39 -18.04 -7.07 22.79
C ALA A 39 -18.22 -6.03 21.66
N PRO A 40 -17.24 -5.84 20.75
CA PRO A 40 -17.37 -4.92 19.63
C PRO A 40 -18.61 -5.16 18.76
N GLY A 41 -18.98 -6.41 18.53
CA GLY A 41 -20.20 -6.77 17.79
C GLY A 41 -21.47 -6.30 18.49
N GLU A 42 -21.53 -6.37 19.83
CA GLU A 42 -22.64 -5.83 20.61
C GLU A 42 -22.66 -4.30 20.58
N ALA A 43 -21.50 -3.66 20.68
CA ALA A 43 -21.38 -2.21 20.55
C ALA A 43 -21.90 -1.73 19.18
N TRP A 44 -21.51 -2.42 18.10
CA TRP A 44 -22.02 -2.16 16.76
C TRP A 44 -23.55 -2.29 16.68
N GLN A 45 -24.11 -3.38 17.23
CA GLN A 45 -25.57 -3.58 17.23
C GLN A 45 -26.31 -2.49 18.03
N ARG A 46 -25.77 -2.05 19.18
CA ARG A 46 -26.35 -0.94 19.97
C ARG A 46 -26.41 0.36 19.19
N LEU A 47 -25.37 0.67 18.40
CA LEU A 47 -25.26 1.91 17.64
C LEU A 47 -26.07 1.89 16.34
N TYR A 48 -25.97 0.79 15.58
CA TYR A 48 -26.40 0.77 14.18
C TYR A 48 -27.38 -0.37 13.83
N GLY A 49 -27.62 -1.32 14.74
CA GLY A 49 -28.47 -2.51 14.48
C GLY A 49 -29.93 -2.19 14.17
N HIS A 50 -30.42 -1.03 14.60
CA HIS A 50 -31.77 -0.54 14.34
C HIS A 50 -31.80 0.65 13.38
N TYR A 51 -30.69 0.96 12.72
CA TYR A 51 -30.64 2.08 11.79
C TYR A 51 -31.65 1.91 10.66
N ARG A 52 -32.49 2.93 10.49
CA ARG A 52 -33.40 3.08 9.37
C ARG A 52 -33.19 4.48 8.82
N ARG A 53 -32.70 4.55 7.58
CA ARG A 53 -32.58 5.82 6.86
C ARG A 53 -33.94 6.52 6.85
N SER A 54 -33.94 7.81 7.18
CA SER A 54 -35.11 8.67 7.10
C SER A 54 -35.56 8.84 5.64
N ALA A 55 -36.88 8.99 5.44
CA ALA A 55 -37.44 9.33 4.14
C ALA A 55 -37.10 10.80 3.85
N ASP A 56 -35.95 11.03 3.24
CA ASP A 56 -35.47 12.37 2.94
C ASP A 56 -36.29 12.97 1.78
N ARG A 57 -36.93 14.12 2.01
CA ARG A 57 -37.80 14.83 1.04
C ARG A 57 -37.02 15.80 0.16
N ARG A 58 -35.76 15.50 -0.16
CA ARG A 58 -34.94 16.36 -1.01
C ARG A 58 -34.95 15.86 -2.44
N ASP A 59 -35.78 16.53 -3.25
CA ASP A 59 -36.02 16.18 -4.65
C ASP A 59 -34.98 16.74 -5.63
N THR A 60 -34.06 17.62 -5.18
CA THR A 60 -33.07 18.26 -6.07
C THR A 60 -31.64 18.10 -5.56
N ALA A 61 -30.81 17.37 -6.33
CA ALA A 61 -29.37 17.28 -6.11
C ALA A 61 -28.70 18.64 -6.40
N ASN A 62 -28.09 19.25 -5.38
CA ASN A 62 -27.19 20.39 -5.54
C ASN A 62 -25.77 19.90 -5.26
N ALA A 63 -24.97 19.76 -6.32
CA ALA A 63 -23.61 19.21 -6.22
C ALA A 63 -22.72 19.98 -5.25
N LYS A 64 -22.83 21.32 -5.18
CA LYS A 64 -22.04 22.12 -4.25
C LYS A 64 -22.44 21.86 -2.80
N ALA A 65 -23.75 21.82 -2.52
CA ALA A 65 -24.27 21.52 -1.19
C ALA A 65 -23.88 20.09 -0.75
N ASP A 66 -23.88 19.12 -1.66
CA ASP A 66 -23.43 17.75 -1.37
C ASP A 66 -21.95 17.68 -0.98
N LEU A 67 -21.07 18.42 -1.66
CA LEU A 67 -19.64 18.44 -1.33
C LEU A 67 -19.37 19.13 0.01
N GLU A 68 -20.09 20.22 0.32
CA GLU A 68 -20.00 20.89 1.64
C GLU A 68 -20.44 19.95 2.78
N ARG A 69 -21.40 19.05 2.53
CA ARG A 69 -21.80 18.01 3.50
C ARG A 69 -20.76 16.92 3.63
N ALA A 70 -20.22 16.44 2.51
CA ALA A 70 -19.15 15.46 2.52
C ALA A 70 -17.93 15.99 3.29
N GLU A 71 -17.60 17.27 3.13
CA GLU A 71 -16.56 17.94 3.89
C GLU A 71 -16.85 17.92 5.40
N LYS A 72 -18.09 18.17 5.83
CA LYS A 72 -18.50 18.09 7.25
C LYS A 72 -18.47 16.69 7.85
N CYS A 73 -18.44 15.64 7.02
CA CYS A 73 -18.46 14.25 7.48
C CYS A 73 -17.09 13.69 7.86
N GLY A 74 -16.00 14.46 7.74
CA GLY A 74 -14.66 14.03 8.14
C GLY A 74 -13.96 15.01 9.07
N LYS A 75 -12.91 14.51 9.72
CA LYS A 75 -12.04 15.26 10.63
C LYS A 75 -10.67 15.46 9.97
N TRP A 76 -10.57 16.47 9.12
CA TRP A 76 -9.42 16.65 8.21
C TRP A 76 -8.19 17.30 8.86
N GLY A 77 -8.28 17.70 10.13
CA GLY A 77 -7.17 18.36 10.84
C GLY A 77 -6.81 19.71 10.21
N PRO A 78 -5.52 20.00 9.96
CA PRO A 78 -5.07 21.30 9.44
C PRO A 78 -5.29 21.47 7.93
N THR A 79 -5.63 20.39 7.22
CA THR A 79 -5.78 20.41 5.76
C THR A 79 -7.25 20.35 5.36
N LYS A 80 -7.55 20.91 4.17
CA LYS A 80 -8.87 20.86 3.56
C LYS A 80 -8.81 19.91 2.36
N PRO A 81 -9.71 18.92 2.24
CA PRO A 81 -9.73 18.04 1.09
C PRO A 81 -10.10 18.77 -0.20
N SER A 82 -9.53 18.34 -1.33
CA SER A 82 -9.86 18.91 -2.64
C SER A 82 -11.26 18.54 -3.10
N GLU A 83 -11.73 19.25 -4.12
CA GLU A 83 -12.98 18.90 -4.80
C GLU A 83 -12.98 17.47 -5.36
N LEU A 84 -11.84 16.98 -5.86
CA LEU A 84 -11.74 15.61 -6.38
C LEU A 84 -11.91 14.59 -5.25
N PHE A 85 -11.20 14.78 -4.13
CA PHE A 85 -11.34 13.92 -2.96
C PHE A 85 -12.78 13.95 -2.42
N LEU A 86 -13.38 15.13 -2.29
CA LEU A 86 -14.75 15.27 -1.80
C LEU A 86 -15.78 14.62 -2.74
N LYS A 87 -15.58 14.65 -4.06
CA LYS A 87 -16.46 13.94 -5.01
C LYS A 87 -16.43 12.43 -4.82
N ILE A 88 -15.26 11.87 -4.57
CA ILE A 88 -15.10 10.44 -4.31
C ILE A 88 -15.66 10.09 -2.93
N TYR A 89 -15.31 10.87 -1.91
CA TYR A 89 -15.77 10.67 -0.54
C TYR A 89 -17.29 10.82 -0.40
N ARG A 90 -17.91 11.76 -1.12
CA ARG A 90 -19.36 11.92 -1.22
C ARG A 90 -20.05 10.64 -1.68
N ASP A 91 -19.51 9.97 -2.69
CA ASP A 91 -20.08 8.72 -3.21
C ASP A 91 -19.92 7.57 -2.22
N VAL A 92 -18.80 7.52 -1.51
CA VAL A 92 -18.59 6.60 -0.37
C VAL A 92 -19.66 6.84 0.70
N LEU A 93 -19.87 8.09 1.11
CA LEU A 93 -20.88 8.47 2.10
C LEU A 93 -22.31 8.11 1.66
N ALA A 94 -22.64 8.26 0.38
CA ALA A 94 -23.96 7.89 -0.14
C ALA A 94 -24.25 6.38 0.02
N VAL A 95 -23.21 5.55 -0.08
CA VAL A 95 -23.31 4.11 0.19
C VAL A 95 -23.50 3.85 1.68
N VAL A 96 -22.69 4.46 2.55
CA VAL A 96 -22.77 4.29 4.02
C VAL A 96 -24.10 4.80 4.57
N GLU A 97 -24.62 5.90 4.05
CA GLU A 97 -25.92 6.45 4.45
C GLU A 97 -27.06 5.45 4.21
N SER A 98 -26.96 4.67 3.14
CA SER A 98 -28.00 3.69 2.83
C SER A 98 -28.08 2.65 3.93
N HIS A 99 -26.94 2.09 4.33
CA HIS A 99 -26.79 1.17 5.44
C HIS A 99 -25.35 1.24 5.99
N PRO A 100 -25.15 1.64 7.26
CA PRO A 100 -23.81 1.77 7.85
C PRO A 100 -23.01 0.47 7.92
N ASP A 101 -23.68 -0.69 7.93
CA ASP A 101 -23.06 -2.04 7.93
C ASP A 101 -22.29 -2.37 6.64
N ARG A 102 -22.36 -1.51 5.64
CA ARG A 102 -21.54 -1.56 4.43
C ARG A 102 -20.09 -1.13 4.64
N ALA A 103 -19.79 -0.45 5.74
CA ALA A 103 -18.43 -0.09 6.12
C ALA A 103 -17.98 -0.91 7.33
N MET A 104 -16.70 -1.28 7.35
CA MET A 104 -16.03 -1.90 8.50
C MET A 104 -15.44 -0.84 9.43
N VAL A 105 -16.12 0.29 9.62
CA VAL A 105 -15.71 1.38 10.52
C VAL A 105 -16.94 2.19 10.93
N SER A 106 -16.96 2.69 12.17
CA SER A 106 -18.00 3.61 12.63
C SER A 106 -18.02 4.89 11.78
N PRO A 107 -19.19 5.40 11.34
CA PRO A 107 -19.28 6.59 10.48
C PRO A 107 -18.50 7.83 10.96
N PRO A 108 -18.38 8.16 12.27
CA PRO A 108 -17.55 9.28 12.75
C PRO A 108 -16.03 9.15 12.56
N LEU A 109 -15.59 7.96 12.17
CA LEU A 109 -14.20 7.59 11.92
C LEU A 109 -13.99 7.22 10.44
N LEU A 110 -14.99 7.43 9.58
CA LEU A 110 -14.86 7.13 8.15
C LEU A 110 -13.90 8.09 7.43
N GLY A 111 -13.89 9.37 7.80
CA GLY A 111 -12.99 10.40 7.26
C GLY A 111 -12.18 11.06 8.38
N SER A 112 -10.86 11.07 8.24
CA SER A 112 -9.89 11.54 9.24
C SER A 112 -8.68 12.18 8.53
N CYS A 113 -7.60 12.43 9.28
CA CYS A 113 -6.31 12.82 8.73
C CYS A 113 -5.16 12.07 9.41
N GLY A 114 -4.00 12.10 8.80
CA GLY A 114 -2.81 11.46 9.34
C GLY A 114 -1.58 11.69 8.47
N VAL A 115 -0.52 10.96 8.78
CA VAL A 115 0.73 10.97 8.01
C VAL A 115 1.13 9.57 7.59
N ALA A 116 1.96 9.46 6.57
CA ALA A 116 2.46 8.19 6.05
C ALA A 116 4.00 8.15 6.03
N PRO A 117 4.69 8.04 7.19
CA PRO A 117 6.13 8.22 7.29
C PRO A 117 6.97 7.20 6.51
N LEU A 118 6.42 6.03 6.22
CA LEU A 118 7.11 4.98 5.47
C LEU A 118 6.16 4.24 4.55
N THR A 119 6.59 4.05 3.30
CA THR A 119 6.05 3.03 2.39
C THR A 119 7.14 2.00 2.12
N VAL A 120 6.78 0.72 2.12
CA VAL A 120 7.64 -0.37 1.66
C VAL A 120 7.04 -0.93 0.38
N ILE A 121 7.82 -0.96 -0.70
CA ILE A 121 7.47 -1.59 -1.99
C ILE A 121 8.55 -2.63 -2.25
N SER A 122 8.33 -3.86 -1.77
CA SER A 122 9.33 -4.93 -1.73
C SER A 122 8.71 -6.30 -1.48
N THR A 123 9.54 -7.29 -1.15
CA THR A 123 9.18 -8.67 -0.85
C THR A 123 8.51 -8.82 0.53
N ILE A 124 7.84 -9.96 0.77
CA ILE A 124 7.22 -10.26 2.07
C ILE A 124 8.20 -10.16 3.25
N PRO A 125 9.44 -10.73 3.19
CA PRO A 125 10.39 -10.60 4.29
C PRO A 125 10.76 -9.16 4.65
N ASP A 126 10.79 -8.25 3.68
CA ASP A 126 11.06 -6.84 3.94
C ASP A 126 9.92 -6.16 4.69
N ILE A 127 8.67 -6.47 4.34
CA ILE A 127 7.51 -5.98 5.09
C ILE A 127 7.47 -6.61 6.50
N ALA A 128 7.69 -7.91 6.61
CA ALA A 128 7.72 -8.62 7.89
C ALA A 128 8.82 -8.09 8.83
N ARG A 129 9.96 -7.64 8.28
CA ARG A 129 11.01 -6.98 9.05
C ARG A 129 10.55 -5.65 9.65
N HIS A 130 9.87 -4.81 8.88
CA HIS A 130 9.30 -3.57 9.43
C HIS A 130 8.26 -3.87 10.52
N MET A 131 7.37 -4.83 10.27
CA MET A 131 6.40 -5.28 11.28
C MET A 131 7.11 -5.73 12.57
N ALA A 132 8.18 -6.51 12.45
CA ALA A 132 8.97 -6.97 13.60
C ALA A 132 9.57 -5.81 14.40
N ASN A 133 10.13 -4.79 13.74
CA ASN A 133 10.60 -3.56 14.39
C ASN A 133 9.49 -2.83 15.13
N VAL A 134 8.30 -2.69 14.52
CA VAL A 134 7.15 -2.04 15.17
C VAL A 134 6.64 -2.87 16.36
N ILE A 135 6.58 -4.20 16.25
CA ILE A 135 6.20 -5.10 17.36
C ILE A 135 7.16 -4.97 18.53
N VAL A 136 8.46 -5.01 18.29
CA VAL A 136 9.48 -4.93 19.36
C VAL A 136 9.47 -3.58 20.08
N ARG A 137 9.05 -2.52 19.39
CA ARG A 137 8.88 -1.17 19.96
C ARG A 137 7.56 -0.98 20.73
N ALA A 138 6.65 -1.95 20.70
CA ALA A 138 5.36 -1.82 21.36
C ALA A 138 5.49 -1.72 22.90
N ASP A 139 4.71 -0.80 23.46
CA ASP A 139 4.66 -0.54 24.90
C ASP A 139 3.51 -1.28 25.59
N LYS A 140 2.34 -1.35 24.95
CA LYS A 140 1.07 -1.73 25.59
C LYS A 140 0.33 -2.81 24.82
N GLU A 141 0.27 -2.72 23.49
CA GLU A 141 -0.52 -3.66 22.70
C GLU A 141 -0.12 -3.77 21.22
N VAL A 142 -0.41 -4.94 20.67
CA VAL A 142 -0.32 -5.23 19.22
C VAL A 142 -1.61 -5.92 18.80
N PHE A 143 -2.29 -5.38 17.79
CA PHE A 143 -3.35 -6.06 17.06
C PHE A 143 -2.86 -6.37 15.65
N LEU A 144 -2.74 -7.65 15.30
CA LEU A 144 -2.29 -8.09 13.98
C LEU A 144 -3.40 -8.88 13.28
N ALA A 145 -3.66 -8.49 12.03
CA ALA A 145 -4.59 -9.16 11.14
C ALA A 145 -3.88 -9.59 9.86
N THR A 146 -4.12 -10.82 9.43
CA THR A 146 -3.73 -11.30 8.10
C THR A 146 -4.80 -12.22 7.55
N ASN A 147 -4.99 -12.28 6.23
CA ASN A 147 -5.90 -13.28 5.66
C ASN A 147 -5.33 -14.67 5.88
N TYR A 148 -4.07 -14.91 5.50
CA TYR A 148 -3.46 -16.21 5.68
C TYR A 148 -2.20 -16.14 6.54
N TRP A 149 -2.01 -17.17 7.36
CA TRP A 149 -0.82 -17.38 8.19
C TRP A 149 -0.30 -18.81 8.01
N GLN A 150 0.99 -18.94 7.72
CA GLN A 150 1.74 -20.20 7.77
C GLN A 150 3.12 -20.05 8.43
N ASP A 151 3.68 -21.15 8.95
CA ASP A 151 5.12 -21.21 9.25
C ASP A 151 5.92 -20.88 7.98
N SER A 152 6.76 -19.86 8.07
CA SER A 152 7.41 -19.20 6.95
C SER A 152 8.59 -18.35 7.43
N VAL A 153 9.41 -17.83 6.51
CA VAL A 153 10.41 -16.82 6.86
C VAL A 153 9.73 -15.59 7.46
N ALA A 154 8.60 -15.17 6.89
CA ALA A 154 7.81 -14.03 7.37
C ALA A 154 7.30 -14.24 8.81
N SER A 155 6.66 -15.38 9.11
CA SER A 155 6.16 -15.65 10.45
C SER A 155 7.29 -15.80 11.48
N ARG A 156 8.48 -16.25 11.08
CA ARG A 156 9.64 -16.31 11.97
C ARG A 156 10.12 -14.92 12.43
N TYR A 157 10.13 -13.91 11.55
CA TYR A 157 10.38 -12.53 11.99
C TYR A 157 9.41 -12.09 13.08
N LEU A 158 8.11 -12.35 12.88
CA LEU A 158 7.07 -11.92 13.81
C LEU A 158 7.13 -12.70 15.13
N THR A 159 7.34 -14.01 15.09
CA THR A 159 7.42 -14.83 16.31
C THR A 159 8.67 -14.51 17.12
N ASN A 160 9.80 -14.20 16.48
CA ASN A 160 10.99 -13.70 17.15
C ASN A 160 10.76 -12.31 17.75
N ALA A 161 10.06 -11.43 17.04
CA ALA A 161 9.68 -10.12 17.54
C ALA A 161 8.79 -10.21 18.79
N LEU A 162 7.85 -11.16 18.84
CA LEU A 162 7.02 -11.41 20.04
C LEU A 162 7.85 -11.90 21.23
N ARG A 163 8.83 -12.79 21.01
CA ARG A 163 9.77 -13.22 22.06
C ARG A 163 10.59 -12.05 22.60
N GLU A 164 11.13 -11.24 21.70
CA GLU A 164 11.90 -10.05 22.07
C GLU A 164 11.04 -8.99 22.78
N LEU A 165 9.82 -8.75 22.32
CA LEU A 165 8.86 -7.87 22.97
C LEU A 165 8.55 -8.35 24.39
N SER A 166 8.30 -9.64 24.60
CA SER A 166 8.09 -10.22 25.92
C SER A 166 9.30 -10.04 26.84
N ARG A 167 10.52 -10.22 26.31
CA ARG A 167 11.77 -10.00 27.07
C ARG A 167 11.86 -8.54 27.52
N ARG A 168 11.70 -7.58 26.61
CA ARG A 168 11.75 -6.14 26.92
C ARG A 168 10.62 -5.70 27.85
N ALA A 169 9.42 -6.24 27.68
CA ALA A 169 8.30 -5.97 28.59
C ALA A 169 8.61 -6.42 30.02
N GLY A 170 9.25 -7.58 30.18
CA GLY A 170 9.75 -8.08 31.46
C GLY A 170 10.79 -7.16 32.11
N GLU A 171 11.76 -6.68 31.33
CA GLU A 171 12.75 -5.70 31.81
C GLU A 171 12.11 -4.39 32.28
N ARG A 172 11.04 -3.96 31.62
CA ARG A 172 10.23 -2.81 32.03
C ARG A 172 9.31 -3.08 33.22
N GLY A 173 9.14 -4.34 33.64
CA GLY A 173 8.14 -4.72 34.65
C GLY A 173 6.69 -4.55 34.17
N THR A 174 6.45 -4.66 32.87
CA THR A 174 5.15 -4.44 32.21
C THR A 174 4.66 -5.72 31.51
N ARG A 175 3.38 -5.74 31.12
CA ARG A 175 2.80 -6.74 30.23
C ARG A 175 2.25 -6.07 28.98
N VAL A 176 2.27 -6.80 27.86
CA VAL A 176 1.76 -6.32 26.57
C VAL A 176 0.62 -7.22 26.11
N VAL A 177 -0.49 -6.64 25.64
CA VAL A 177 -1.63 -7.41 25.13
C VAL A 177 -1.49 -7.60 23.63
N VAL A 178 -1.50 -8.85 23.16
CA VAL A 178 -1.36 -9.16 21.73
C VAL A 178 -2.62 -9.87 21.24
N LYS A 179 -3.24 -9.33 20.19
CA LYS A 179 -4.40 -9.92 19.50
C LYS A 179 -3.99 -10.27 18.08
N ILE A 180 -4.21 -11.52 17.68
CA ILE A 180 -3.94 -11.98 16.31
C ILE A 180 -5.24 -12.53 15.72
N ILE A 181 -5.61 -12.07 14.54
CA ILE A 181 -6.72 -12.62 13.76
C ILE A 181 -6.22 -13.09 12.39
N TYR A 182 -6.61 -14.31 12.02
CA TYR A 182 -6.34 -14.83 10.67
C TYR A 182 -7.52 -15.61 10.09
N ASP A 183 -7.49 -15.88 8.79
CA ASP A 183 -8.44 -16.76 8.09
C ASP A 183 -7.77 -18.10 7.74
N ARG A 184 -8.20 -19.16 8.43
CA ARG A 184 -7.92 -20.54 8.01
C ARG A 184 -9.24 -21.30 8.01
N GLY A 185 -9.79 -21.56 6.83
CA GLY A 185 -11.04 -22.29 6.66
C GLY A 185 -11.10 -23.56 7.53
N SER A 186 -12.16 -23.70 8.31
CA SER A 186 -12.38 -24.75 9.29
C SER A 186 -13.85 -25.13 9.34
N ALA A 187 -14.15 -26.42 9.51
CA ALA A 187 -15.53 -26.90 9.65
C ALA A 187 -16.26 -26.27 10.84
N ARG A 188 -15.53 -25.78 11.86
CA ARG A 188 -16.11 -25.05 13.01
C ARG A 188 -16.81 -23.75 12.60
N GLN A 189 -16.41 -23.15 11.48
CA GLN A 189 -16.93 -21.87 11.02
C GLN A 189 -18.34 -21.96 10.40
N VAL A 190 -18.86 -23.17 10.21
CA VAL A 190 -20.29 -23.40 9.93
C VAL A 190 -21.16 -22.99 11.13
N LEU A 191 -20.65 -23.07 12.36
CA LEU A 191 -21.38 -22.68 13.57
C LEU A 191 -21.17 -21.20 13.94
N SER A 192 -19.93 -20.75 13.91
CA SER A 192 -19.57 -19.36 14.21
C SER A 192 -18.41 -18.93 13.31
N PRO A 193 -18.58 -17.85 12.51
CA PRO A 193 -17.52 -17.33 11.65
C PRO A 193 -16.20 -17.06 12.41
N HIS A 194 -16.30 -16.60 13.66
CA HIS A 194 -15.17 -16.36 14.56
C HIS A 194 -15.08 -17.46 15.61
N TYR A 195 -13.88 -17.99 15.83
CA TYR A 195 -13.60 -18.82 17.00
C TYR A 195 -12.20 -18.56 17.57
N PHE A 196 -12.07 -18.66 18.89
CA PHE A 196 -10.77 -18.57 19.57
C PHE A 196 -9.94 -19.83 19.32
N VAL A 197 -8.69 -19.62 18.95
CA VAL A 197 -7.73 -20.69 18.65
C VAL A 197 -7.05 -21.11 19.94
N SER A 198 -7.04 -22.42 20.22
CA SER A 198 -6.37 -22.95 21.42
C SER A 198 -4.85 -22.88 21.29
N GLU A 199 -4.15 -22.90 22.43
CA GLU A 199 -2.68 -22.95 22.47
C GLU A 199 -2.11 -24.07 21.61
N SER A 200 -2.64 -25.29 21.72
CA SER A 200 -2.22 -26.43 20.92
C SER A 200 -2.39 -26.22 19.41
N GLU A 201 -3.37 -25.41 18.99
CA GLU A 201 -3.66 -25.16 17.58
C GLU A 201 -2.72 -24.07 17.02
N TYR A 202 -2.50 -22.96 17.73
CA TYR A 202 -1.62 -21.89 17.24
C TYR A 202 -0.12 -22.18 17.42
N THR A 203 0.26 -23.01 18.40
CA THR A 203 1.66 -23.49 18.54
C THR A 203 1.97 -24.65 17.58
N GLY A 204 0.94 -25.21 16.93
CA GLY A 204 1.07 -26.31 15.98
C GLY A 204 1.93 -25.95 14.75
N PRO A 205 2.33 -26.97 13.97
CA PRO A 205 3.33 -26.84 12.90
C PRO A 205 2.91 -25.89 11.77
N ASN A 206 1.61 -25.65 11.60
CA ASN A 206 1.09 -24.78 10.55
C ASN A 206 1.18 -23.29 10.91
N VAL A 207 1.18 -22.94 12.20
CA VAL A 207 1.09 -21.54 12.66
C VAL A 207 2.36 -21.12 13.40
N ARG A 208 2.86 -21.97 14.31
CA ARG A 208 4.08 -21.77 15.11
C ARG A 208 4.18 -20.42 15.84
N LEU A 209 3.05 -19.90 16.33
CA LEU A 209 3.09 -18.81 17.29
C LEU A 209 3.73 -19.29 18.62
N PRO A 210 4.44 -18.43 19.38
CA PRO A 210 5.11 -18.84 20.60
C PRO A 210 4.11 -19.32 21.66
N ALA A 211 4.48 -20.35 22.41
CA ALA A 211 3.70 -20.79 23.56
C ALA A 211 3.76 -19.76 24.71
N PRO A 212 2.75 -19.69 25.60
CA PRO A 212 2.71 -18.71 26.69
C PRO A 212 3.95 -18.71 27.61
N ASN A 213 4.61 -19.86 27.77
CA ASN A 213 5.85 -19.96 28.57
C ASN A 213 7.09 -19.35 27.87
N GLU A 214 7.08 -19.21 26.55
CA GLU A 214 8.14 -18.53 25.77
C GLU A 214 7.98 -17.00 25.80
N ILE A 215 6.75 -16.53 26.04
CA ILE A 215 6.39 -15.10 26.06
C ILE A 215 5.65 -14.72 27.35
N PRO A 216 6.25 -14.92 28.55
CA PRO A 216 5.55 -14.81 29.83
C PRO A 216 5.01 -13.41 30.14
N HIS A 217 5.48 -12.35 29.45
CA HIS A 217 5.02 -10.96 29.64
C HIS A 217 4.04 -10.49 28.56
N ILE A 218 3.52 -11.42 27.74
CA ILE A 218 2.51 -11.14 26.73
C ILE A 218 1.21 -11.87 27.04
N ASP A 219 0.09 -11.16 26.95
CA ASP A 219 -1.25 -11.74 26.96
C ASP A 219 -1.74 -11.95 25.53
N LEU A 220 -1.49 -13.14 24.98
CA LEU A 220 -1.82 -13.49 23.59
C LEU A 220 -3.25 -14.06 23.48
N GLN A 221 -4.05 -13.49 22.57
CA GLN A 221 -5.27 -14.12 22.05
C GLN A 221 -5.21 -14.26 20.54
N VAL A 222 -5.68 -15.40 20.05
CA VAL A 222 -5.71 -15.72 18.62
C VAL A 222 -7.14 -16.07 18.22
N VAL A 223 -7.64 -15.46 17.14
CA VAL A 223 -8.95 -15.73 16.53
C VAL A 223 -8.75 -16.21 15.10
N ASN A 224 -9.49 -17.26 14.74
CA ASN A 224 -9.66 -17.65 13.36
C ASN A 224 -11.02 -17.18 12.86
N TYR A 225 -11.02 -16.40 11.78
CA TYR A 225 -12.20 -15.80 11.19
C TYR A 225 -12.32 -16.14 9.70
N HIS A 226 -13.43 -16.77 9.33
CA HIS A 226 -13.83 -17.01 7.94
C HIS A 226 -15.34 -16.78 7.81
N GLN A 227 -15.82 -16.33 6.64
CA GLN A 227 -17.25 -16.08 6.40
C GLN A 227 -17.82 -17.01 5.32
N PRO A 228 -18.27 -18.23 5.67
CA PRO A 228 -18.88 -19.15 4.70
C PRO A 228 -20.06 -18.53 3.93
N LEU A 229 -20.34 -18.90 2.68
CA LEU A 229 -19.72 -19.99 1.90
C LEU A 229 -18.55 -19.55 1.01
N VAL A 230 -18.58 -18.31 0.49
CA VAL A 230 -17.53 -17.77 -0.39
C VAL A 230 -16.93 -16.45 0.12
N GLY A 231 -17.39 -15.97 1.27
CA GLY A 231 -16.80 -14.81 1.95
C GLY A 231 -15.52 -15.21 2.66
N THR A 232 -14.57 -14.30 2.72
CA THR A 232 -13.30 -14.53 3.42
C THR A 232 -12.89 -13.26 4.16
N PHE A 233 -12.18 -13.42 5.26
CA PHE A 233 -11.51 -12.32 5.93
C PHE A 233 -10.22 -11.99 5.15
N HIS A 234 -10.32 -11.22 4.07
CA HIS A 234 -9.19 -10.92 3.19
C HIS A 234 -8.37 -9.71 3.68
N SER A 235 -8.32 -9.43 4.98
CA SER A 235 -7.69 -8.21 5.50
C SER A 235 -6.28 -8.42 6.03
N LYS A 236 -5.36 -7.47 5.77
CA LYS A 236 -3.99 -7.48 6.31
C LYS A 236 -3.60 -6.10 6.84
N TYR A 237 -3.46 -6.02 8.15
CA TYR A 237 -3.12 -4.78 8.85
C TYR A 237 -2.55 -5.06 10.23
N MET A 238 -1.86 -4.07 10.81
CA MET A 238 -1.42 -4.12 12.20
C MET A 238 -1.68 -2.78 12.87
N VAL A 239 -2.21 -2.79 14.10
CA VAL A 239 -2.36 -1.58 14.93
C VAL A 239 -1.53 -1.78 16.20
N VAL A 240 -0.63 -0.84 16.50
CA VAL A 240 0.28 -0.94 17.64
C VAL A 240 0.12 0.28 18.54
N ASP A 241 -0.13 0.02 19.82
CA ASP A 241 -0.35 1.02 20.89
C ASP A 241 -1.40 2.09 20.59
N ARG A 242 -2.26 1.86 19.58
CA ARG A 242 -3.15 2.88 19.01
C ARG A 242 -2.40 4.17 18.61
N LYS A 243 -1.15 4.02 18.17
CA LYS A 243 -0.26 5.09 17.68
C LYS A 243 0.17 4.88 16.23
N ILE A 244 0.29 3.62 15.83
CA ILE A 244 0.77 3.21 14.51
C ILE A 244 -0.26 2.26 13.90
N ALA A 245 -0.57 2.47 12.62
CA ALA A 245 -1.31 1.50 11.81
C ALA A 245 -0.48 1.14 10.58
N LEU A 246 -0.30 -0.16 10.31
CA LEU A 246 0.28 -0.66 9.07
C LEU A 246 -0.83 -1.26 8.22
N LEU A 247 -0.91 -0.89 6.95
CA LEU A 247 -1.82 -1.49 5.97
C LEU A 247 -0.99 -2.12 4.85
N GLN A 248 -1.22 -3.40 4.56
CA GLN A 248 -0.31 -4.22 3.77
C GLN A 248 -1.05 -5.01 2.70
N SER A 249 -0.39 -5.37 1.60
CA SER A 249 -0.97 -6.28 0.62
C SER A 249 -0.66 -7.75 0.90
N ASN A 250 0.41 -8.05 1.64
CA ASN A 250 0.93 -9.40 1.84
C ASN A 250 0.25 -10.19 2.95
N ASN A 251 0.13 -11.51 2.74
CA ASN A 251 -0.12 -12.48 3.79
C ASN A 251 1.15 -12.74 4.62
N ILE A 252 1.01 -13.50 5.72
CA ILE A 252 2.14 -14.04 6.47
C ILE A 252 2.45 -15.45 5.98
N GLN A 253 3.19 -15.51 4.88
CA GLN A 253 3.53 -16.75 4.19
C GLN A 253 4.84 -16.64 3.41
N ASP A 254 5.29 -17.78 2.88
CA ASP A 254 6.38 -17.85 1.91
C ASP A 254 5.73 -18.00 0.53
N ASN A 255 5.91 -17.00 -0.34
CA ASN A 255 5.59 -17.05 -1.76
C ASN A 255 6.59 -16.15 -2.52
N ASP A 256 6.32 -15.84 -3.78
CA ASP A 256 7.16 -15.06 -4.69
C ASP A 256 6.63 -13.64 -4.97
N ASN A 257 5.73 -13.15 -4.12
CA ASN A 257 5.05 -11.88 -4.35
C ASN A 257 5.94 -10.67 -4.06
N PHE A 258 5.85 -9.71 -4.97
CA PHE A 258 6.23 -8.32 -4.78
C PHE A 258 5.04 -7.51 -4.26
N GLU A 259 5.21 -6.82 -3.14
CA GLU A 259 4.14 -6.37 -2.25
C GLU A 259 4.33 -4.89 -1.86
N MET A 260 3.29 -4.32 -1.24
CA MET A 260 3.28 -2.94 -0.74
C MET A 260 2.74 -2.88 0.69
N MET A 261 3.34 -2.02 1.52
CA MET A 261 2.86 -1.69 2.86
C MET A 261 3.03 -0.20 3.12
N VAL A 262 2.03 0.41 3.76
CA VAL A 262 2.10 1.82 4.21
C VAL A 262 1.95 1.87 5.72
N HIS A 263 2.89 2.58 6.36
CA HIS A 263 2.85 2.94 7.77
C HIS A 263 2.09 4.25 7.93
N PHE A 264 1.07 4.27 8.77
CA PHE A 264 0.26 5.45 9.11
C PHE A 264 0.38 5.83 10.58
N GLU A 265 0.40 7.14 10.85
CA GLU A 265 0.36 7.72 12.19
C GLU A 265 -0.64 8.87 12.28
N GLY A 266 -1.02 9.25 13.50
CA GLY A 266 -1.94 10.35 13.79
C GLY A 266 -3.41 9.92 13.92
N PRO A 267 -4.37 10.87 13.83
CA PRO A 267 -5.78 10.61 14.09
C PRO A 267 -6.40 9.47 13.27
N ILE A 268 -5.90 9.18 12.07
CA ILE A 268 -6.35 8.05 11.24
C ILE A 268 -6.21 6.69 11.94
N VAL A 269 -5.29 6.55 12.90
CA VAL A 269 -5.09 5.30 13.65
C VAL A 269 -6.33 4.96 14.49
N ASP A 270 -7.13 5.94 14.91
CA ASP A 270 -8.42 5.68 15.57
C ASP A 270 -9.41 4.97 14.64
N SER A 271 -9.39 5.28 13.33
CA SER A 271 -10.21 4.59 12.33
C SER A 271 -9.77 3.14 12.14
N PHE A 272 -8.46 2.89 12.09
CA PHE A 272 -7.92 1.52 12.02
C PHE A 272 -8.22 0.73 13.31
N TYR A 273 -8.13 1.37 14.47
CA TYR A 273 -8.43 0.76 15.76
C TYR A 273 -9.91 0.36 15.87
N ASP A 274 -10.83 1.26 15.51
CA ASP A 274 -12.28 0.96 15.48
C ASP A 274 -12.61 -0.16 14.49
N MET A 275 -12.01 -0.12 13.28
CA MET A 275 -12.13 -1.19 12.29
C MET A 275 -11.60 -2.53 12.79
N ALA A 276 -10.47 -2.52 13.52
CA ALA A 276 -9.88 -3.74 14.09
C ALA A 276 -10.80 -4.36 15.15
N LEU A 277 -11.43 -3.53 15.99
CA LEU A 277 -12.43 -3.98 16.95
C LEU A 277 -13.64 -4.60 16.25
N ILE A 278 -14.17 -3.95 15.21
CA ILE A 278 -15.31 -4.47 14.43
C ILE A 278 -14.95 -5.82 13.78
N SER A 279 -13.75 -5.94 13.22
CA SER A 279 -13.24 -7.19 12.63
C SER A 279 -13.03 -8.28 13.67
N TRP A 280 -12.68 -7.94 14.92
CA TRP A 280 -12.53 -8.90 16.00
C TRP A 280 -13.87 -9.46 16.49
N HIS A 281 -14.92 -8.62 16.45
CA HIS A 281 -16.32 -8.92 16.77
C HIS A 281 -16.62 -9.37 18.22
N GLY A 282 -15.92 -10.38 18.73
CA GLY A 282 -16.14 -10.98 20.04
C GLY A 282 -15.53 -10.20 21.22
N LYS A 283 -15.87 -10.59 22.44
CA LYS A 283 -15.30 -9.97 23.65
C LYS A 283 -13.77 -10.15 23.70
N LEU A 284 -13.04 -9.07 23.98
CA LEU A 284 -11.59 -9.09 24.17
C LEU A 284 -11.25 -9.52 25.61
N ASN A 285 -10.30 -10.44 25.78
CA ASN A 285 -9.85 -10.89 27.12
C ASN A 285 -8.33 -11.13 27.20
N PRO A 286 -7.54 -10.26 27.86
CA PRO A 286 -7.96 -8.99 28.45
C PRO A 286 -8.38 -7.98 27.36
N PRO A 287 -9.09 -6.91 27.72
CA PRO A 287 -9.30 -5.76 26.83
C PRO A 287 -7.98 -5.14 26.37
N LEU A 288 -8.01 -4.41 25.25
CA LEU A 288 -6.87 -3.64 24.76
C LEU A 288 -6.56 -2.49 25.74
N PRO A 289 -5.33 -2.37 26.30
CA PRO A 289 -4.97 -1.34 27.27
C PRO A 289 -5.16 0.11 26.81
N THR A 290 -5.19 0.38 25.51
CA THR A 290 -5.33 1.73 24.93
C THR A 290 -6.77 2.10 24.55
N HIS A 291 -7.77 1.32 24.99
CA HIS A 291 -9.19 1.56 24.73
C HIS A 291 -9.63 3.00 25.03
N ASN A 292 -9.06 3.64 26.05
CA ASN A 292 -9.36 5.01 26.47
C ASN A 292 -8.28 6.05 26.14
N THR A 293 -7.30 5.74 25.28
CA THR A 293 -6.27 6.69 24.83
C THR A 293 -6.28 6.83 23.29
N PRO A 294 -7.22 7.62 22.73
CA PRO A 294 -7.32 7.84 21.29
C PRO A 294 -6.06 8.41 20.65
N ALA A 295 -5.77 7.98 19.42
CA ALA A 295 -4.65 8.48 18.62
C ALA A 295 -4.75 9.98 18.38
N ALA A 296 -5.97 10.50 18.19
CA ALA A 296 -6.23 11.94 18.01
C ALA A 296 -5.83 12.81 19.22
N SER A 297 -5.59 12.22 20.39
CA SER A 297 -5.06 12.90 21.59
C SER A 297 -3.55 12.76 21.75
N GLY A 298 -2.89 11.96 20.90
CA GLY A 298 -1.46 11.70 20.91
C GLY A 298 -0.69 12.56 19.90
N GLY A 299 0.65 12.47 19.94
CA GLY A 299 1.53 13.01 18.91
C GLY A 299 1.85 11.99 17.82
N TYR A 300 2.75 12.36 16.91
CA TYR A 300 3.28 11.50 15.84
C TYR A 300 4.55 10.78 16.33
N PRO A 301 4.55 9.44 16.51
CA PRO A 301 5.74 8.70 16.95
C PRO A 301 6.99 8.99 16.12
N SER A 302 6.85 9.11 14.80
CA SER A 302 7.94 9.44 13.87
C SER A 302 8.36 10.91 13.89
N GLY A 303 7.53 11.81 14.42
CA GLY A 303 7.75 13.27 14.43
C GLY A 303 8.38 13.83 15.71
N THR A 304 8.55 13.04 16.77
CA THR A 304 9.25 13.45 17.98
C THR A 304 10.71 13.01 17.95
N PRO A 305 11.71 13.92 18.03
CA PRO A 305 13.08 13.51 18.33
C PRO A 305 13.08 12.81 19.68
N VAL A 306 13.45 11.53 19.71
CA VAL A 306 13.69 10.82 20.98
C VAL A 306 14.87 11.54 21.67
N PRO A 307 14.74 12.01 22.92
CA PRO A 307 15.90 12.49 23.66
C PRO A 307 16.87 11.31 23.81
N ARG A 308 18.07 11.41 23.23
CA ARG A 308 19.12 10.43 23.52
C ARG A 308 19.34 10.41 25.03
N PRO A 309 19.41 9.23 25.68
CA PRO A 309 19.90 9.18 27.04
C PRO A 309 21.31 9.78 27.07
N PRO A 310 21.69 10.53 28.13
CA PRO A 310 22.99 11.17 28.17
C PRO A 310 24.08 10.09 28.19
N THR A 311 24.77 9.93 27.06
CA THR A 311 26.05 9.21 26.99
C THR A 311 27.08 10.05 27.74
N THR A 312 27.21 9.80 29.03
CA THR A 312 28.36 10.26 29.80
C THR A 312 29.13 9.03 30.24
N VAL A 313 30.05 8.57 29.38
CA VAL A 313 31.25 7.87 29.84
C VAL A 313 32.31 8.96 29.92
N GLN A 314 32.47 9.55 31.10
CA GLN A 314 33.72 10.21 31.46
C GLN A 314 34.43 9.29 32.46
N GLY A 315 35.67 8.93 32.10
CA GLY A 315 36.61 8.26 32.99
C GLY A 315 36.86 9.07 34.26
N GLY A 316 37.25 8.35 35.29
CA GLY A 316 37.35 8.84 36.66
C GLY A 316 38.35 9.98 36.87
N ASP A 317 38.10 10.73 37.94
CA ASP A 317 38.96 10.81 39.12
C ASP A 317 38.28 11.68 40.19
N GLY A 318 38.47 11.34 41.47
CA GLY A 318 38.32 12.30 42.58
C GLY A 318 37.11 12.15 43.51
N ALA A 319 37.32 11.36 44.56
CA ALA A 319 37.01 11.59 45.99
C ALA A 319 35.86 12.52 46.48
N GLU A 320 35.17 11.97 47.49
CA GLU A 320 34.63 12.61 48.70
C GLU A 320 33.12 12.97 48.86
N GLN A 321 32.55 12.29 49.88
CA GLN A 321 31.60 12.71 50.91
C GLN A 321 30.10 12.88 50.59
N ALA A 322 29.30 12.03 51.25
CA ALA A 322 27.89 12.22 51.55
C ALA A 322 27.70 13.34 52.62
N PRO A 323 26.50 13.95 52.75
CA PRO A 323 25.50 13.33 53.63
C PRO A 323 24.01 13.48 53.24
N ASP A 324 23.24 12.47 53.65
CA ASP A 324 21.90 12.44 54.27
C ASP A 324 20.91 13.62 54.16
N ALA A 325 19.67 13.34 53.72
CA ALA A 325 18.40 13.62 54.43
C ALA A 325 17.15 13.41 53.53
N SER A 326 16.15 12.69 54.06
CA SER A 326 14.81 12.48 53.49
C SER A 326 13.79 13.55 53.96
N PRO A 327 12.46 13.40 53.80
CA PRO A 327 11.64 13.93 52.71
C PRO A 327 10.61 14.98 53.18
N ALA A 328 10.01 15.76 52.26
CA ALA A 328 8.84 16.57 52.58
C ALA A 328 7.74 16.50 51.50
N VAL A 329 6.58 16.05 51.97
CA VAL A 329 5.27 16.02 51.30
C VAL A 329 4.73 17.44 51.17
N GLY A 330 4.15 17.78 50.01
CA GLY A 330 3.44 19.03 49.78
C GLY A 330 2.35 18.85 48.72
N THR A 331 1.16 18.51 49.16
CA THR A 331 -0.07 18.55 48.36
C THR A 331 -0.46 19.99 48.05
N SER A 332 -0.66 20.32 46.77
CA SER A 332 -1.65 21.35 46.40
C SER A 332 -2.24 21.06 45.02
N SER A 333 -3.55 20.94 45.04
CA SER A 333 -4.47 20.74 43.93
C SER A 333 -4.78 22.06 43.24
N HIS A 334 -4.41 22.22 41.98
CA HIS A 334 -5.12 23.09 41.03
C HIS A 334 -4.94 22.51 39.62
N ALA A 335 -6.02 21.93 39.10
CA ALA A 335 -6.12 21.52 37.71
C ALA A 335 -6.23 22.79 36.84
N PRO A 336 -5.39 22.97 35.81
CA PRO A 336 -5.68 23.95 34.77
C PRO A 336 -6.70 23.35 33.81
N GLU A 337 -7.75 24.10 33.53
CA GLU A 337 -8.70 23.88 32.44
C GLU A 337 -7.98 23.55 31.12
N VAL A 338 -8.41 22.45 30.50
CA VAL A 338 -7.98 22.01 29.18
C VAL A 338 -8.56 22.96 28.15
N ARG A 339 -7.70 23.75 27.48
CA ARG A 339 -8.08 24.56 26.32
C ARG A 339 -8.18 23.71 25.06
N GLN A 340 -9.22 23.92 24.28
CA GLN A 340 -9.41 23.29 22.97
C GLN A 340 -8.51 23.96 21.90
N PRO A 341 -8.08 23.23 20.85
CA PRO A 341 -7.32 23.81 19.74
C PRO A 341 -8.21 24.79 18.94
N GLY A 342 -7.80 26.06 18.82
CA GLY A 342 -8.47 27.06 17.97
C GLY A 342 -8.56 28.50 18.47
N ASP A 343 -8.02 28.84 19.66
CA ASP A 343 -8.19 30.19 20.23
C ASP A 343 -7.08 31.16 19.77
N VAL A 344 -7.41 32.08 18.87
CA VAL A 344 -6.48 32.99 18.20
C VAL A 344 -6.44 34.36 18.88
N THR A 345 -5.87 34.46 20.07
CA THR A 345 -5.43 35.76 20.62
C THR A 345 -4.24 35.63 21.57
N ALA A 346 -3.02 35.88 21.07
CA ALA A 346 -1.98 36.68 21.75
C ALA A 346 -0.70 36.72 20.90
N VAL A 347 -0.22 37.93 20.66
CA VAL A 347 1.00 38.27 19.93
C VAL A 347 2.24 37.89 20.75
N SER A 348 3.16 37.12 20.16
CA SER A 348 4.56 37.06 20.59
C SER A 348 5.46 37.08 19.35
N GLY A 349 6.31 38.11 19.27
CA GLY A 349 7.20 38.36 18.13
C GLY A 349 8.37 37.36 18.05
N PRO A 350 9.12 37.35 16.93
CA PRO A 350 10.18 36.38 16.71
C PRO A 350 11.40 36.69 17.59
N ARG A 351 11.94 35.66 18.27
CA ARG A 351 13.32 35.65 18.76
C ARG A 351 14.21 35.05 17.69
N GLU A 352 15.12 35.84 17.13
CA GLU A 352 16.20 35.36 16.27
C GLU A 352 17.24 34.59 17.09
N SER A 353 17.71 33.47 16.56
CA SER A 353 18.88 32.73 17.05
C SER A 353 20.04 32.99 16.09
N SER A 354 21.21 33.38 16.64
CA SER A 354 22.37 33.85 15.89
C SER A 354 23.40 32.74 15.58
N ASP A 355 22.98 31.50 15.42
CA ASP A 355 23.90 30.37 15.22
C ASP A 355 23.97 29.92 13.76
N VAL A 356 25.05 30.31 13.07
CA VAL A 356 25.30 30.08 11.64
C VAL A 356 25.89 28.70 11.32
N HIS A 357 25.98 27.79 12.30
CA HIS A 357 26.52 26.43 12.10
C HIS A 357 25.55 25.28 12.38
N ARG A 358 24.24 25.56 12.52
CA ARG A 358 23.23 24.51 12.65
C ARG A 358 22.83 23.96 11.27
N ALA A 359 23.46 22.87 10.85
CA ALA A 359 23.06 22.07 9.71
C ALA A 359 22.65 20.67 10.19
N ASP A 360 21.34 20.47 10.42
CA ASP A 360 20.76 19.14 10.59
C ASP A 360 20.36 18.60 9.21
N ILE A 361 20.89 17.44 8.83
CA ILE A 361 20.81 16.82 7.48
C ILE A 361 19.39 16.41 7.07
N VAL A 362 18.39 16.50 7.95
CA VAL A 362 17.00 16.05 7.72
C VAL A 362 15.99 17.21 7.73
N THR A 363 16.38 18.42 8.09
CA THR A 363 15.47 19.58 8.11
C THR A 363 16.14 20.80 7.46
N GLY A 364 15.98 20.92 6.14
CA GLY A 364 16.26 22.17 5.44
C GLY A 364 15.37 23.31 5.95
N PRO A 365 15.79 24.58 5.80
CA PRO A 365 15.08 25.72 6.38
C PRO A 365 13.73 25.91 5.69
N THR A 366 12.65 25.70 6.46
CA THR A 366 11.27 26.00 6.07
C THR A 366 10.96 27.45 6.41
N THR A 367 10.82 28.30 5.40
CA THR A 367 9.99 29.51 5.51
C THR A 367 9.10 29.63 4.27
N THR A 368 7.79 29.61 4.52
CA THR A 368 6.73 29.84 3.54
C THR A 368 6.59 31.34 3.29
N ALA A 369 7.25 31.86 2.25
CA ALA A 369 6.90 33.14 1.65
C ALA A 369 7.43 33.24 0.21
N SER A 370 6.55 33.00 -0.78
CA SER A 370 6.39 33.80 -2.00
C SER A 370 5.82 32.96 -3.15
N ALA A 371 4.49 32.92 -3.23
CA ALA A 371 3.81 32.84 -4.50
C ALA A 371 2.79 33.98 -4.49
N LEU A 372 3.06 35.07 -5.22
CA LEU A 372 2.07 36.00 -5.78
C LEU A 372 2.77 37.07 -6.65
N HIS A 373 2.33 37.09 -7.91
CA HIS A 373 2.47 38.10 -8.97
C HIS A 373 3.74 38.19 -9.85
N PRO A 374 3.55 38.21 -11.20
CA PRO A 374 4.62 38.45 -12.17
C PRO A 374 4.75 39.95 -12.47
N HIS A 375 5.96 40.47 -12.74
CA HIS A 375 6.22 41.59 -13.66
C HIS A 375 7.74 41.94 -13.77
N PRO A 376 8.18 42.75 -14.77
CA PRO A 376 9.24 42.36 -15.72
C PRO A 376 10.49 43.27 -15.69
N SER A 377 11.40 43.06 -16.66
CA SER A 377 12.52 43.94 -17.11
C SER A 377 13.84 43.72 -16.33
N LYS A 378 15.06 43.93 -16.84
CA LYS A 378 15.61 44.49 -18.08
C LYS A 378 17.13 44.20 -18.10
N VAL A 379 17.66 43.88 -19.28
CA VAL A 379 18.92 44.37 -19.90
C VAL A 379 20.11 44.77 -19.01
N THR A 380 21.24 44.09 -19.24
CA THR A 380 22.60 44.60 -19.57
C THR A 380 23.44 43.36 -19.93
N GLY A 381 24.26 43.21 -20.97
CA GLY A 381 24.96 44.13 -21.87
C GLY A 381 26.42 43.64 -22.00
N GLY A 382 26.90 43.35 -23.21
CA GLY A 382 28.32 43.05 -23.53
C GLY A 382 28.51 41.80 -24.42
N SER A 383 28.26 41.85 -25.74
CA SER A 383 29.08 42.36 -26.86
C SER A 383 30.30 41.51 -27.28
N ARG A 384 30.30 41.13 -28.58
CA ARG A 384 31.37 40.82 -29.56
C ARG A 384 31.24 39.39 -30.13
N GLY A 385 31.12 39.11 -31.43
CA GLY A 385 31.04 39.88 -32.70
C GLY A 385 30.47 38.93 -33.79
N SER A 386 29.67 39.40 -34.75
CA SER A 386 30.05 39.61 -36.19
C SER A 386 30.72 38.38 -36.83
N ASP A 387 30.26 37.74 -37.91
CA ASP A 387 29.49 38.16 -39.10
C ASP A 387 28.81 36.92 -39.73
N GLY A 388 27.63 37.05 -40.35
CA GLY A 388 27.44 36.93 -41.81
C GLY A 388 27.23 35.47 -42.26
N GLY A 389 26.21 35.03 -43.00
CA GLY A 389 25.24 35.67 -43.88
C GLY A 389 24.98 34.68 -45.03
N GLY A 390 23.71 34.43 -45.36
CA GLY A 390 23.27 34.02 -46.72
C GLY A 390 23.37 32.54 -47.12
N GLY A 391 22.19 31.90 -47.19
CA GLY A 391 21.58 31.40 -48.43
C GLY A 391 22.30 30.38 -49.32
N GLY A 392 21.56 29.37 -49.78
CA GLY A 392 21.86 28.69 -51.04
C GLY A 392 21.57 27.21 -51.05
N ALA A 393 20.53 26.83 -51.79
CA ALA A 393 20.12 25.47 -52.10
C ALA A 393 21.01 24.81 -53.17
N THR A 394 20.67 23.56 -53.51
CA THR A 394 21.06 22.75 -54.69
C THR A 394 22.42 22.04 -54.55
N THR A 395 22.67 20.82 -55.01
CA THR A 395 22.00 19.90 -55.97
C THR A 395 22.42 18.45 -55.66
N ALA A 396 21.60 17.52 -56.12
CA ALA A 396 21.92 16.11 -56.26
C ALA A 396 23.14 15.86 -57.15
N ASP A 397 23.81 14.72 -56.95
CA ASP A 397 24.28 13.92 -58.08
C ASP A 397 24.32 12.43 -57.74
N THR A 398 24.01 11.66 -58.76
CA THR A 398 23.64 10.23 -58.75
C THR A 398 24.76 9.44 -59.43
N VAL A 399 24.60 8.10 -59.46
CA VAL A 399 25.25 7.14 -60.38
C VAL A 399 26.61 6.63 -59.84
N THR A 400 26.85 5.31 -59.67
CA THR A 400 26.72 4.24 -60.67
C THR A 400 26.76 2.86 -60.01
N VAL A 401 25.96 1.95 -60.55
CA VAL A 401 26.00 0.50 -60.31
C VAL A 401 26.97 -0.14 -61.31
N ALA A 402 27.77 -1.12 -60.88
CA ALA A 402 28.34 -2.12 -61.79
C ALA A 402 28.43 -3.48 -61.08
N ALA A 403 27.77 -4.47 -61.67
CA ALA A 403 27.81 -5.87 -61.31
C ALA A 403 28.92 -6.59 -62.09
N HIS A 404 29.54 -7.61 -61.49
CA HIS A 404 30.19 -8.71 -62.21
C HIS A 404 30.11 -10.01 -61.39
N SER A 405 30.24 -11.11 -62.11
CA SER A 405 29.62 -12.43 -61.96
C SER A 405 30.56 -13.54 -61.48
N GLU A 406 29.94 -14.55 -60.83
CA GLU A 406 30.23 -16.01 -60.81
C GLU A 406 31.60 -16.58 -60.39
N GLY A 407 31.57 -17.63 -59.54
CA GLY A 407 32.69 -18.58 -59.39
C GLY A 407 32.77 -19.39 -58.07
N ASP A 408 31.97 -20.46 -57.97
CA ASP A 408 32.18 -21.79 -57.35
C ASP A 408 33.07 -22.07 -56.10
N ASN A 409 32.44 -22.78 -55.13
CA ASN A 409 32.92 -23.84 -54.23
C ASN A 409 34.24 -23.74 -53.43
N ALA A 410 34.15 -23.69 -52.08
CA ALA A 410 34.68 -24.75 -51.19
C ALA A 410 34.39 -24.49 -49.69
N LYS A 411 33.92 -25.56 -49.04
CA LYS A 411 33.65 -25.77 -47.61
C LYS A 411 34.60 -25.06 -46.63
N GLY A 412 34.02 -24.19 -45.80
CA GLY A 412 34.53 -23.80 -44.49
C GLY A 412 33.35 -23.76 -43.51
N ARG A 413 33.27 -24.75 -42.63
CA ARG A 413 32.26 -24.83 -41.56
C ARG A 413 32.68 -23.82 -40.49
N GLU A 414 32.08 -22.63 -40.47
CA GLU A 414 32.23 -21.72 -39.34
C GLU A 414 31.57 -22.33 -38.11
N PRO A 415 32.15 -22.14 -36.91
CA PRO A 415 31.60 -22.69 -35.68
C PRO A 415 30.23 -22.05 -35.44
N GLU A 416 29.25 -22.87 -35.02
CA GLU A 416 27.98 -22.40 -34.49
C GLU A 416 28.26 -21.23 -33.54
N GLY A 417 27.94 -20.02 -34.01
CA GLY A 417 27.92 -18.85 -33.16
C GLY A 417 27.00 -19.19 -32.02
N LYS A 418 27.55 -19.32 -30.81
CA LYS A 418 26.75 -19.33 -29.58
C LYS A 418 25.75 -18.20 -29.73
N LEU A 419 24.47 -18.53 -29.84
CA LEU A 419 23.38 -17.58 -29.76
C LEU A 419 23.61 -16.77 -28.49
N VAL A 420 24.16 -15.57 -28.63
CA VAL A 420 24.16 -14.58 -27.58
C VAL A 420 22.68 -14.28 -27.33
N PRO A 421 22.15 -14.50 -26.12
CA PRO A 421 20.80 -14.08 -25.80
C PRO A 421 20.71 -12.60 -26.15
N ARG A 422 19.86 -12.24 -27.12
CA ARG A 422 19.49 -10.84 -27.26
C ARG A 422 18.53 -10.58 -26.12
N PRO A 423 18.88 -9.77 -25.10
CA PRO A 423 17.89 -9.35 -24.12
C PRO A 423 16.74 -8.69 -24.89
N ASN A 424 15.52 -8.85 -24.39
CA ASN A 424 14.40 -8.05 -24.91
C ASN A 424 14.86 -6.60 -24.88
N VAL A 425 14.92 -5.95 -26.05
CA VAL A 425 15.27 -4.53 -26.12
C VAL A 425 14.20 -3.80 -25.32
N PRO A 426 14.56 -2.93 -24.36
CA PRO A 426 13.57 -2.09 -23.69
C PRO A 426 12.76 -1.37 -24.76
N ASN A 427 11.46 -1.63 -24.79
CA ASN A 427 10.58 -0.94 -25.73
C ASN A 427 10.23 0.48 -25.21
N GLY A 428 10.64 0.76 -23.95
CA GLY A 428 10.38 2.01 -23.23
C GLY A 428 8.90 2.14 -22.91
N PRO A 429 8.52 2.87 -21.86
CA PRO A 429 7.10 3.19 -21.70
C PRO A 429 6.68 4.10 -22.85
N ASP A 430 5.44 3.96 -23.32
CA ASP A 430 4.82 4.95 -24.19
C ASP A 430 4.92 6.37 -23.60
N PRO A 431 4.82 7.44 -24.42
CA PRO A 431 5.02 8.81 -23.95
C PRO A 431 4.14 9.25 -22.78
N MET A 432 2.90 8.74 -22.68
CA MET A 432 1.98 9.12 -21.60
C MET A 432 2.34 8.39 -20.31
N THR A 433 2.66 7.09 -20.39
CA THR A 433 3.20 6.36 -19.23
C THR A 433 4.52 6.97 -18.78
N LYS A 434 5.40 7.38 -19.70
CA LYS A 434 6.63 8.09 -19.36
C LYS A 434 6.34 9.39 -18.61
N ALA A 435 5.42 10.22 -19.10
CA ALA A 435 5.06 11.47 -18.46
C ALA A 435 4.48 11.26 -17.04
N PHE A 436 3.69 10.19 -16.84
CA PHE A 436 3.23 9.79 -15.52
C PHE A 436 4.40 9.41 -14.61
N LEU A 437 5.30 8.54 -15.05
CA LEU A 437 6.46 8.10 -14.27
C LEU A 437 7.43 9.26 -13.94
N ASP A 438 7.63 10.19 -14.88
CA ASP A 438 8.45 11.39 -14.71
C ASP A 438 7.86 12.37 -13.66
N SER A 439 6.58 12.23 -13.31
CA SER A 439 5.97 13.02 -12.22
C SER A 439 6.43 12.55 -10.84
N GLY A 440 6.99 11.34 -10.75
CA GLY A 440 7.52 10.74 -9.54
C GLY A 440 8.64 11.57 -8.91
N ARG A 441 8.78 11.47 -7.59
CA ARG A 441 9.83 12.16 -6.84
C ARG A 441 10.48 11.19 -5.87
N GLN A 442 11.79 11.04 -5.99
CA GLN A 442 12.59 10.24 -5.06
C GLN A 442 12.70 10.98 -3.71
N PRO A 443 12.16 10.46 -2.61
CA PRO A 443 12.35 11.08 -1.29
C PRO A 443 13.75 10.87 -0.70
N LEU A 444 14.47 9.82 -1.11
CA LEU A 444 15.81 9.54 -0.59
C LEU A 444 16.90 10.37 -1.31
N PRO A 445 17.78 11.07 -0.57
CA PRO A 445 18.95 11.70 -1.18
C PRO A 445 19.86 10.66 -1.84
N GLN A 446 20.42 10.99 -3.02
CA GLN A 446 21.29 10.07 -3.77
C GLN A 446 22.49 9.56 -2.95
N ALA A 447 23.06 10.43 -2.10
CA ALA A 447 24.13 10.05 -1.18
C ALA A 447 23.70 8.95 -0.19
N SER A 448 22.46 8.99 0.31
CA SER A 448 21.90 7.98 1.20
C SER A 448 21.58 6.65 0.49
N ILE A 449 21.43 6.66 -0.84
CA ILE A 449 21.25 5.44 -1.64
C ILE A 449 22.59 4.74 -1.84
N HIS A 450 23.63 5.49 -2.20
CA HIS A 450 24.97 4.96 -2.51
C HIS A 450 25.80 4.67 -1.26
N GLN A 451 25.60 5.45 -0.19
CA GLN A 451 26.28 5.32 1.09
C GLN A 451 25.26 5.41 2.24
N PRO A 452 24.37 4.40 2.37
CA PRO A 452 23.33 4.40 3.40
C PRO A 452 23.89 4.31 4.81
N ILE A 453 25.15 3.88 4.94
CA ILE A 453 25.81 3.69 6.23
C ILE A 453 27.24 4.22 6.15
N GLN A 454 27.73 4.78 7.26
CA GLN A 454 29.14 5.19 7.37
C GLN A 454 30.06 3.96 7.32
N PRO A 455 31.25 4.03 6.72
CA PRO A 455 32.15 2.88 6.55
C PRO A 455 32.53 2.15 7.86
N GLN A 456 32.47 2.85 8.99
CA GLN A 456 32.79 2.35 10.33
C GLN A 456 31.61 1.64 11.03
N ASP A 457 30.38 1.78 10.50
CA ASP A 457 29.16 1.25 11.09
C ASP A 457 28.68 0.04 10.25
N GLN A 458 29.32 -1.12 10.36
CA GLN A 458 28.78 -2.31 9.69
C GLN A 458 27.46 -2.72 10.36
N LEU A 459 26.33 -2.50 9.67
CA LEU A 459 25.04 -3.02 10.09
C LEU A 459 24.88 -4.45 9.58
N PRO A 460 24.81 -5.48 10.46
CA PRO A 460 24.55 -6.83 10.03
C PRO A 460 23.17 -6.93 9.34
N GLN A 461 23.06 -7.81 8.36
CA GLN A 461 21.79 -8.06 7.69
C GLN A 461 20.79 -8.64 8.70
N SER A 462 19.62 -8.02 8.83
CA SER A 462 18.54 -8.54 9.66
C SER A 462 17.83 -9.69 8.93
N THR A 463 18.01 -10.91 9.44
CA THR A 463 17.43 -12.15 8.91
C THR A 463 16.47 -12.77 9.92
N ALA A 464 15.67 -13.76 9.52
CA ALA A 464 14.79 -14.47 10.46
C ALA A 464 15.58 -15.32 11.49
N GLN A 465 16.84 -15.66 11.21
CA GLN A 465 17.73 -16.42 12.11
C GLN A 465 18.54 -15.49 13.02
N ASP A 466 18.93 -14.33 12.51
CA ASP A 466 19.65 -13.29 13.24
C ASP A 466 18.92 -11.95 13.06
N PRO A 467 17.81 -11.75 13.82
CA PRO A 467 17.01 -10.54 13.69
C PRO A 467 17.71 -9.35 14.33
N GLN A 468 17.78 -8.26 13.59
CA GLN A 468 18.21 -6.95 14.09
C GLN A 468 16.99 -6.05 14.23
N TYR A 469 16.86 -5.38 15.38
CA TYR A 469 15.76 -4.48 15.69
C TYR A 469 16.25 -3.04 15.79
N ASP A 470 15.93 -2.24 14.78
CA ASP A 470 16.32 -0.84 14.68
C ASP A 470 15.45 0.05 15.59
N ALA A 471 16.03 1.15 16.08
CA ALA A 471 15.34 2.05 16.99
C ALA A 471 14.27 2.90 16.28
N ASP A 472 14.52 3.29 15.04
CA ASP A 472 13.69 4.20 14.25
C ASP A 472 13.65 3.80 12.77
N ILE A 473 12.74 4.43 12.00
CA ILE A 473 12.57 4.17 10.57
C ILE A 473 13.85 4.48 9.78
N ALA A 474 14.65 5.47 10.19
CA ALA A 474 15.87 5.84 9.50
C ALA A 474 16.93 4.72 9.55
N GLY A 475 17.10 4.08 10.71
CA GLY A 475 17.94 2.90 10.87
C GLY A 475 17.46 1.72 10.01
N GLU A 476 16.15 1.50 9.97
CA GLU A 476 15.55 0.46 9.12
C GLU A 476 15.83 0.70 7.63
N VAL A 477 15.61 1.94 7.15
CA VAL A 477 15.89 2.38 5.78
C VAL A 477 17.37 2.15 5.44
N ALA A 478 18.28 2.60 6.29
CA ALA A 478 19.72 2.44 6.08
C ALA A 478 20.13 0.97 5.96
N ARG A 479 19.63 0.11 6.87
CA ARG A 479 19.93 -1.33 6.87
C ARG A 479 19.38 -2.05 5.64
N VAL A 480 18.14 -1.72 5.22
CA VAL A 480 17.53 -2.34 4.04
C VAL A 480 18.20 -1.83 2.77
N GLN A 481 18.51 -0.54 2.67
CA GLN A 481 19.22 0.00 1.51
C GLN A 481 20.62 -0.61 1.37
N ALA A 482 21.32 -0.87 2.47
CA ALA A 482 22.60 -1.58 2.43
C ALA A 482 22.47 -3.03 1.94
N SER A 483 21.30 -3.66 2.08
CA SER A 483 21.09 -5.05 1.65
C SER A 483 21.03 -5.23 0.13
N VAL A 484 20.70 -4.15 -0.60
CA VAL A 484 20.69 -4.10 -2.07
C VAL A 484 21.98 -3.53 -2.66
N LEU A 485 22.99 -3.22 -1.84
CA LEU A 485 24.32 -2.86 -2.34
C LEU A 485 25.12 -4.11 -2.74
N PRO A 486 26.05 -3.97 -3.71
CA PRO A 486 26.84 -5.09 -4.18
C PRO A 486 27.91 -5.45 -3.14
N LYS A 487 28.07 -6.74 -2.89
CA LYS A 487 29.22 -7.29 -2.16
C LYS A 487 30.45 -7.35 -3.08
N PRO A 488 31.68 -7.51 -2.54
CA PRO A 488 32.87 -7.67 -3.39
C PRO A 488 32.71 -8.80 -4.40
N GLY A 489 32.78 -8.46 -5.69
CA GLY A 489 32.60 -9.41 -6.81
C GLY A 489 31.15 -9.64 -7.25
N GLU A 490 30.18 -8.91 -6.68
CA GLU A 490 28.75 -8.91 -7.05
C GLU A 490 28.43 -7.63 -7.86
N THR A 491 27.58 -7.72 -8.88
CA THR A 491 27.01 -6.52 -9.54
C THR A 491 25.82 -5.96 -8.77
N GLN A 492 25.38 -4.74 -9.10
CA GLN A 492 24.20 -4.15 -8.45
C GLN A 492 22.94 -5.00 -8.70
N LEU A 493 22.76 -5.50 -9.93
CA LEU A 493 21.64 -6.37 -10.29
C LEU A 493 21.69 -7.71 -9.54
N GLU A 494 22.87 -8.29 -9.33
CA GLU A 494 23.02 -9.53 -8.56
C GLU A 494 22.61 -9.32 -7.10
N ALA A 495 22.93 -8.17 -6.50
CA ALA A 495 22.47 -7.80 -5.16
C ALA A 495 20.94 -7.64 -5.08
N ILE A 496 20.32 -7.03 -6.10
CA ILE A 496 18.85 -6.94 -6.23
C ILE A 496 18.23 -8.33 -6.39
N THR A 497 18.80 -9.17 -7.26
CA THR A 497 18.36 -10.54 -7.49
C THR A 497 18.45 -11.36 -6.21
N ARG A 498 19.48 -11.14 -5.40
CA ARG A 498 19.64 -11.77 -4.08
C ARG A 498 18.53 -11.35 -3.09
N LEU A 499 18.08 -10.09 -3.12
CA LEU A 499 16.92 -9.65 -2.34
C LEU A 499 15.62 -10.31 -2.84
N LEU A 500 15.41 -10.33 -4.16
CA LEU A 500 14.20 -10.89 -4.79
C LEU A 500 14.15 -12.42 -4.76
N ASN A 501 15.30 -13.08 -4.63
CA ASN A 501 15.40 -14.50 -4.29
C ASN A 501 15.17 -14.69 -2.79
N HIS A 502 13.93 -14.48 -2.39
CA HIS A 502 13.46 -14.71 -1.03
C HIS A 502 12.67 -16.01 -0.93
N SER A 503 12.66 -16.60 0.27
CA SER A 503 11.84 -17.74 0.72
C SER A 503 11.75 -18.96 -0.20
N VAL A 504 11.07 -18.82 -1.36
CA VAL A 504 10.80 -19.87 -2.35
C VAL A 504 11.63 -19.75 -3.63
N ASN A 505 12.24 -18.60 -3.89
CA ASN A 505 12.88 -18.28 -5.15
C ASN A 505 14.40 -18.45 -5.13
N HIS A 506 14.93 -19.09 -6.18
CA HIS A 506 16.37 -19.29 -6.39
C HIS A 506 16.76 -19.10 -7.86
N LEU A 507 16.30 -18.00 -8.47
CA LEU A 507 16.59 -17.70 -9.88
C LEU A 507 18.02 -17.21 -10.06
N LYS A 508 18.67 -17.61 -11.16
CA LYS A 508 19.82 -16.87 -11.65
C LYS A 508 19.27 -15.63 -12.34
N GLY A 509 19.67 -14.44 -11.89
CA GLY A 509 19.24 -13.19 -12.51
C GLY A 509 19.56 -13.21 -14.01
N GLU A 510 18.73 -12.55 -14.82
CA GLU A 510 19.07 -12.37 -16.22
C GLU A 510 20.34 -11.50 -16.32
N ALA A 511 21.15 -11.69 -17.37
CA ALA A 511 22.34 -10.88 -17.59
C ALA A 511 21.94 -9.48 -18.10
N LEU A 512 21.40 -8.66 -17.20
CA LEU A 512 20.95 -7.29 -17.49
C LEU A 512 22.02 -6.28 -17.07
N PRO A 513 22.06 -5.10 -17.71
CA PRO A 513 22.88 -4.02 -17.22
C PRO A 513 22.43 -3.61 -15.81
N ASP A 514 23.38 -3.15 -15.00
CA ASP A 514 23.08 -2.57 -13.70
C ASP A 514 22.19 -1.32 -13.86
N PRO A 515 21.32 -1.02 -12.87
CA PRO A 515 20.51 0.19 -12.89
C PRO A 515 21.36 1.46 -13.09
N THR A 516 20.85 2.39 -13.88
CA THR A 516 21.50 3.69 -14.05
C THR A 516 21.32 4.59 -12.82
N GLU A 517 22.10 5.65 -12.70
CA GLU A 517 21.94 6.62 -11.62
C GLU A 517 20.52 7.20 -11.62
N GLY A 518 19.82 7.09 -10.48
CA GLY A 518 18.42 7.46 -10.36
C GLY A 518 17.43 6.32 -10.63
N ASP A 519 17.88 5.13 -11.06
CA ASP A 519 17.04 3.93 -11.24
C ASP A 519 17.31 2.84 -10.20
N GLU A 520 18.13 3.14 -9.19
CA GLU A 520 18.47 2.20 -8.14
C GLU A 520 17.22 1.79 -7.37
N MET A 521 17.14 0.50 -7.04
CA MET A 521 16.06 -0.04 -6.21
C MET A 521 16.13 0.56 -4.80
N THR A 522 15.01 1.10 -4.33
CA THR A 522 14.84 1.65 -2.99
C THR A 522 13.62 1.00 -2.35
N PRO A 523 13.78 -0.15 -1.68
CA PRO A 523 12.68 -0.94 -1.12
C PRO A 523 11.85 -0.18 -0.08
N TYR A 524 12.54 0.61 0.76
CA TYR A 524 11.94 1.43 1.81
C TYR A 524 11.95 2.89 1.35
N ILE A 525 10.76 3.48 1.31
CA ILE A 525 10.49 4.81 0.77
C ILE A 525 10.00 5.67 1.95
N PRO A 526 10.91 6.34 2.69
CA PRO A 526 10.51 7.26 3.73
C PRO A 526 9.80 8.46 3.08
N CYS A 527 8.71 8.94 3.67
CA CYS A 527 8.12 10.21 3.25
C CYS A 527 8.70 11.33 4.11
N ALA A 528 9.04 12.46 3.47
CA ALA A 528 9.48 13.65 4.19
C ALA A 528 8.42 14.08 5.21
N ALA A 529 8.85 14.65 6.34
CA ALA A 529 7.92 15.19 7.32
C ALA A 529 6.99 16.21 6.64
N HIS A 530 5.68 16.01 6.81
CA HIS A 530 4.65 16.81 6.16
C HIS A 530 3.46 17.00 7.11
N GLU A 531 2.63 18.01 6.85
CA GLU A 531 1.39 18.21 7.57
C GLU A 531 0.44 17.01 7.38
N PRO A 532 -0.42 16.69 8.37
CA PRO A 532 -1.42 15.65 8.23
C PRO A 532 -2.36 15.93 7.05
N PHE A 533 -2.57 14.92 6.22
CA PHE A 533 -3.40 15.02 5.02
C PHE A 533 -4.73 14.24 5.17
N PRO A 534 -5.74 14.55 4.34
CA PRO A 534 -7.03 13.85 4.37
C PRO A 534 -6.90 12.36 4.05
N ILE A 535 -7.53 11.51 4.87
CA ILE A 535 -7.61 10.06 4.68
C ILE A 535 -9.03 9.58 4.97
N ALA A 536 -9.60 8.77 4.09
CA ALA A 536 -10.89 8.11 4.29
C ALA A 536 -10.75 6.59 4.24
N MET A 537 -11.44 5.89 5.14
CA MET A 537 -11.59 4.45 5.08
C MET A 537 -12.53 4.08 3.93
N VAL A 538 -12.07 3.27 2.99
CA VAL A 538 -12.85 2.77 1.86
C VAL A 538 -12.83 1.24 1.88
N ASN A 539 -13.45 0.71 2.94
CA ASN A 539 -13.46 -0.71 3.28
C ASN A 539 -14.82 -1.35 2.98
N ARG A 540 -14.92 -2.67 3.15
CA ARG A 540 -16.16 -3.41 2.99
C ARG A 540 -16.20 -4.66 3.88
N PRO A 541 -17.40 -5.07 4.36
CA PRO A 541 -17.57 -6.32 5.09
C PRO A 541 -17.49 -7.53 4.15
N PRO A 542 -17.26 -8.73 4.71
CA PRO A 542 -17.36 -9.96 3.94
C PRO A 542 -18.82 -10.28 3.63
N TYR A 543 -19.02 -11.01 2.54
CA TYR A 543 -20.33 -11.44 2.06
C TYR A 543 -20.28 -12.91 1.62
N GLY A 544 -20.78 -13.76 2.51
CA GLY A 544 -20.76 -15.22 2.37
C GLY A 544 -21.63 -15.83 1.26
N PRO A 545 -22.84 -15.33 0.97
CA PRO A 545 -23.68 -15.92 -0.07
C PRO A 545 -23.04 -15.83 -1.47
N PRO A 546 -23.10 -16.89 -2.30
CA PRO A 546 -22.50 -16.93 -3.64
C PRO A 546 -23.34 -16.17 -4.68
N THR A 547 -23.62 -14.90 -4.39
CA THR A 547 -24.33 -13.98 -5.28
C THR A 547 -23.57 -12.67 -5.39
N HIS A 548 -23.81 -11.92 -6.46
CA HIS A 548 -23.15 -10.64 -6.73
C HIS A 548 -23.94 -9.44 -6.14
N TYR A 549 -24.75 -9.66 -5.10
CA TYR A 549 -25.62 -8.61 -4.55
C TYR A 549 -24.88 -7.60 -3.66
N SER A 550 -23.72 -7.97 -3.12
CA SER A 550 -22.90 -7.12 -2.23
C SER A 550 -21.90 -6.24 -3.00
N VAL A 551 -22.30 -5.71 -4.16
CA VAL A 551 -21.39 -4.95 -5.05
C VAL A 551 -21.34 -3.45 -4.76
N VAL A 552 -22.40 -2.90 -4.15
CA VAL A 552 -22.48 -1.48 -3.81
C VAL A 552 -21.91 -1.26 -2.41
N GLN A 553 -20.59 -1.13 -2.34
CA GLN A 553 -19.82 -0.95 -1.11
C GLN A 553 -18.92 0.30 -1.17
N PRO A 554 -18.53 0.89 -0.03
CA PRO A 554 -17.65 2.07 0.04
C PRO A 554 -16.39 1.93 -0.83
N GLN A 555 -15.69 0.80 -0.72
CA GLN A 555 -14.55 0.44 -1.57
C GLN A 555 -14.85 0.62 -3.06
N ASN A 556 -15.86 -0.09 -3.58
CA ASN A 556 -16.17 -0.11 -5.00
C ASN A 556 -16.67 1.27 -5.48
N ALA A 557 -17.42 1.98 -4.64
CA ALA A 557 -17.84 3.35 -4.92
C ALA A 557 -16.65 4.31 -5.06
N ALA A 558 -15.62 4.15 -4.22
CA ALA A 558 -14.41 4.96 -4.31
C ALA A 558 -13.69 4.76 -5.65
N TRP A 559 -13.45 3.51 -6.07
CA TRP A 559 -12.79 3.20 -7.35
C TRP A 559 -13.58 3.67 -8.57
N LEU A 560 -14.90 3.42 -8.59
CA LEU A 560 -15.74 3.87 -9.70
C LEU A 560 -15.86 5.39 -9.76
N SER A 561 -15.95 6.06 -8.60
CA SER A 561 -16.01 7.52 -8.54
C SER A 561 -14.66 8.15 -8.91
N ALA A 562 -13.54 7.54 -8.53
CA ALA A 562 -12.20 7.94 -8.97
C ALA A 562 -12.10 7.97 -10.49
N LEU A 563 -12.37 6.84 -11.17
CA LEU A 563 -12.36 6.75 -12.64
C LEU A 563 -13.33 7.72 -13.29
N ARG A 564 -14.48 7.99 -12.67
CA ARG A 564 -15.49 8.92 -13.20
C ARG A 564 -15.05 10.38 -13.14
N ASN A 565 -14.33 10.78 -12.08
CA ASN A 565 -14.02 12.18 -11.79
C ASN A 565 -12.59 12.61 -12.13
N ALA A 566 -11.69 11.65 -12.36
CA ALA A 566 -10.32 11.88 -12.79
C ALA A 566 -10.26 12.73 -14.07
N ARG A 567 -9.23 13.57 -14.17
CA ARG A 567 -9.05 14.53 -15.28
C ARG A 567 -7.71 14.42 -16.00
N LYS A 568 -6.70 13.85 -15.35
CA LYS A 568 -5.34 13.76 -15.85
C LYS A 568 -4.99 12.32 -16.19
N ASN A 569 -4.97 11.44 -15.20
CA ASN A 569 -4.64 10.02 -15.39
C ASN A 569 -5.12 9.17 -14.22
N VAL A 570 -5.27 7.87 -14.46
CA VAL A 570 -5.47 6.87 -13.42
C VAL A 570 -4.47 5.74 -13.61
N PHE A 571 -3.68 5.46 -12.58
CA PHE A 571 -2.82 4.28 -12.52
C PHE A 571 -3.48 3.21 -11.65
N ILE A 572 -3.42 1.95 -12.06
CA ILE A 572 -3.94 0.78 -11.36
C ILE A 572 -2.85 -0.30 -11.36
N GLN A 573 -2.46 -0.78 -10.18
CA GLN A 573 -1.66 -2.00 -10.04
C GLN A 573 -2.39 -2.98 -9.13
N THR A 574 -2.60 -4.19 -9.63
CA THR A 574 -3.39 -5.26 -8.98
C THR A 574 -2.98 -6.61 -9.56
N PRO A 575 -2.92 -7.70 -8.77
CA PRO A 575 -2.61 -9.03 -9.29
C PRO A 575 -3.64 -9.48 -10.34
N THR A 576 -4.93 -9.28 -10.06
CA THR A 576 -6.04 -9.67 -10.92
C THR A 576 -6.96 -8.46 -11.16
N LEU A 577 -7.40 -8.30 -12.41
CA LEU A 577 -8.35 -7.28 -12.84
C LEU A 577 -9.43 -7.95 -13.71
N ASN A 578 -10.58 -8.23 -13.12
CA ASN A 578 -11.72 -8.83 -13.83
C ASN A 578 -13.10 -8.46 -13.25
N ALA A 579 -13.14 -7.52 -12.30
CA ALA A 579 -14.40 -7.10 -11.70
C ALA A 579 -15.35 -6.49 -12.74
N GLU A 580 -16.50 -7.13 -12.95
CA GLU A 580 -17.49 -6.75 -13.96
C GLU A 580 -17.82 -5.24 -14.00
N PRO A 581 -18.02 -4.53 -12.87
CA PRO A 581 -18.38 -3.10 -12.91
C PRO A 581 -17.20 -2.18 -13.25
N LEU A 582 -15.96 -2.64 -13.05
CA LEU A 582 -14.76 -1.87 -13.30
C LEU A 582 -14.47 -1.74 -14.80
N ILE A 583 -14.67 -2.82 -15.57
CA ILE A 583 -14.39 -2.88 -17.00
C ILE A 583 -15.08 -1.75 -17.79
N PRO A 584 -16.41 -1.53 -17.68
CA PRO A 584 -17.05 -0.41 -18.36
C PRO A 584 -16.58 0.95 -17.83
N ALA A 585 -16.20 1.08 -16.55
CA ALA A 585 -15.70 2.34 -16.00
C ALA A 585 -14.33 2.73 -16.56
N ILE A 586 -13.42 1.76 -16.74
CA ILE A 586 -12.15 1.94 -17.45
C ILE A 586 -12.43 2.35 -18.90
N ARG A 587 -13.30 1.61 -19.59
CA ARG A 587 -13.66 1.94 -20.99
C ARG A 587 -14.20 3.37 -21.10
N GLU A 588 -15.15 3.74 -20.25
CA GLU A 588 -15.73 5.09 -20.22
C GLU A 588 -14.69 6.17 -19.90
N ALA A 589 -13.66 5.87 -19.10
CA ALA A 589 -12.58 6.80 -18.81
C ALA A 589 -11.70 7.02 -20.05
N CYS A 590 -11.24 5.96 -20.69
CA CYS A 590 -10.43 6.03 -21.91
C CYS A 590 -11.18 6.72 -23.07
N GLU A 591 -12.48 6.44 -23.25
CA GLU A 591 -13.29 7.12 -24.28
C GLU A 591 -13.45 8.63 -24.04
N ARG A 592 -13.30 9.09 -22.79
CA ARG A 592 -13.26 10.52 -22.45
C ARG A 592 -11.89 11.17 -22.66
N GLY A 593 -10.89 10.39 -23.07
CA GLY A 593 -9.51 10.86 -23.24
C GLY A 593 -8.67 10.82 -21.97
N LEU A 594 -9.06 10.04 -20.95
CA LEU A 594 -8.28 9.86 -19.73
C LEU A 594 -7.30 8.69 -19.91
N ASP A 595 -6.01 8.94 -19.73
CA ASP A 595 -5.00 7.88 -19.71
C ASP A 595 -5.16 6.98 -18.48
N VAL A 596 -5.45 5.70 -18.72
CA VAL A 596 -5.56 4.65 -17.71
C VAL A 596 -4.41 3.67 -17.89
N ILE A 597 -3.53 3.61 -16.89
CA ILE A 597 -2.32 2.77 -16.88
C ILE A 597 -2.57 1.58 -15.95
N CYS A 598 -2.46 0.35 -16.46
CA CYS A 598 -2.75 -0.89 -15.73
C CYS A 598 -1.53 -1.81 -15.66
N TYR A 599 -1.00 -2.08 -14.46
CA TYR A 599 0.07 -3.04 -14.20
C TYR A 599 -0.49 -4.30 -13.55
N ILE A 600 -0.54 -5.40 -14.30
CA ILE A 600 -1.32 -6.59 -13.96
C ILE A 600 -0.44 -7.84 -14.03
N CYS A 601 -0.66 -8.84 -13.18
CA CYS A 601 0.11 -10.07 -13.24
C CYS A 601 -0.38 -11.00 -14.35
N LEU A 602 0.56 -11.65 -15.02
CA LEU A 602 0.23 -12.62 -16.05
C LEU A 602 -0.12 -13.97 -15.41
N GLY A 603 -1.30 -14.50 -15.75
CA GLY A 603 -1.77 -15.81 -15.29
C GLY A 603 -2.19 -15.88 -13.81
N TYR A 604 -2.34 -14.74 -13.14
CA TYR A 604 -2.61 -14.73 -11.71
C TYR A 604 -4.02 -15.23 -11.40
N ASN A 605 -4.10 -16.31 -10.64
CA ASN A 605 -5.35 -16.94 -10.23
C ASN A 605 -6.21 -17.54 -11.37
N ASP A 606 -5.68 -17.73 -12.58
CA ASP A 606 -6.44 -18.13 -13.76
C ASP A 606 -7.45 -19.25 -13.56
N ALA A 607 -7.05 -20.33 -12.87
CA ALA A 607 -7.94 -21.47 -12.66
C ALA A 607 -9.25 -21.05 -11.97
N GLY A 608 -9.19 -20.31 -10.87
CA GLY A 608 -10.42 -19.85 -10.21
C GLY A 608 -11.14 -18.77 -11.00
N GLU A 609 -10.43 -17.94 -11.77
CA GLU A 609 -11.06 -16.90 -12.59
C GLU A 609 -11.85 -17.45 -13.78
N LEU A 610 -11.55 -18.69 -14.19
CA LEU A 610 -12.32 -19.45 -15.19
C LEU A 610 -13.60 -20.09 -14.64
N LEU A 611 -13.84 -20.02 -13.33
CA LEU A 611 -15.10 -20.49 -12.76
C LEU A 611 -16.28 -19.62 -13.22
N PRO A 612 -17.49 -20.20 -13.36
CA PRO A 612 -18.67 -19.43 -13.68
C PRO A 612 -18.83 -18.21 -12.76
N ARG A 613 -19.06 -17.05 -13.39
CA ARG A 613 -19.27 -15.74 -12.73
C ARG A 613 -18.02 -15.11 -12.10
N GLN A 614 -16.80 -15.63 -12.33
CA GLN A 614 -15.57 -14.99 -11.81
C GLN A 614 -14.95 -13.94 -12.73
N GLY A 615 -15.51 -13.69 -13.92
CA GLY A 615 -15.11 -12.58 -14.79
C GLY A 615 -14.08 -12.96 -15.87
N GLY A 616 -13.34 -14.05 -15.70
CA GLY A 616 -12.32 -14.52 -16.64
C GLY A 616 -10.90 -14.08 -16.26
N THR A 617 -9.90 -14.56 -17.00
CA THR A 617 -8.48 -14.30 -16.71
C THR A 617 -8.06 -12.89 -17.12
N ASN A 618 -6.88 -12.46 -16.65
CA ASN A 618 -6.34 -11.15 -16.98
C ASN A 618 -6.12 -10.96 -18.48
N GLU A 619 -5.70 -12.00 -19.21
CA GLU A 619 -5.51 -11.96 -20.67
C GLU A 619 -6.83 -11.75 -21.41
N MET A 620 -7.89 -12.44 -20.98
CA MET A 620 -9.23 -12.27 -21.54
C MET A 620 -9.72 -10.82 -21.37
N ILE A 621 -9.48 -10.25 -20.18
CA ILE A 621 -9.91 -8.88 -19.85
C ILE A 621 -9.10 -7.83 -20.62
N ALA A 622 -7.78 -7.99 -20.74
CA ALA A 622 -6.94 -7.10 -21.52
C ALA A 622 -7.42 -7.05 -22.98
N HIS A 623 -7.64 -8.23 -23.59
CA HIS A 623 -8.18 -8.33 -24.94
C HIS A 623 -9.58 -7.71 -25.06
N GLN A 624 -10.48 -8.00 -24.11
CA GLN A 624 -11.83 -7.44 -24.09
C GLN A 624 -11.81 -5.90 -24.03
N LEU A 625 -10.97 -5.31 -23.19
CA LEU A 625 -10.86 -3.86 -23.05
C LEU A 625 -10.43 -3.22 -24.37
N TYR A 626 -9.31 -3.65 -24.96
CA TYR A 626 -8.84 -3.11 -26.25
C TYR A 626 -9.86 -3.34 -27.38
N ALA A 627 -10.45 -4.53 -27.48
CA ALA A 627 -11.45 -4.83 -28.50
C ALA A 627 -12.71 -3.94 -28.38
N SER A 628 -13.08 -3.56 -27.15
CA SER A 628 -14.28 -2.76 -26.88
C SER A 628 -14.10 -1.24 -27.06
N LEU A 629 -12.86 -0.76 -27.14
CA LEU A 629 -12.54 0.66 -27.27
C LEU A 629 -12.54 1.12 -28.73
N SER A 630 -12.95 2.38 -28.95
CA SER A 630 -12.73 3.10 -30.21
C SER A 630 -11.25 3.32 -30.48
N ASP A 631 -10.87 3.62 -31.72
CA ASP A 631 -9.47 3.95 -32.07
C ASP A 631 -8.94 5.14 -31.26
N ASN A 632 -9.82 6.05 -30.82
CA ASN A 632 -9.44 7.14 -29.94
C ASN A 632 -9.25 6.65 -28.50
N GLY A 633 -10.21 5.89 -27.97
CA GLY A 633 -10.15 5.34 -26.63
C GLY A 633 -8.95 4.40 -26.40
N ARG A 634 -8.58 3.60 -27.41
CA ARG A 634 -7.42 2.69 -27.34
C ARG A 634 -6.12 3.42 -27.01
N LYS A 635 -5.93 4.65 -27.50
CA LYS A 635 -4.72 5.46 -27.24
C LYS A 635 -4.54 5.86 -25.78
N HIS A 636 -5.58 5.69 -24.97
CA HIS A 636 -5.64 6.07 -23.57
C HIS A 636 -5.71 4.86 -22.63
N LEU A 637 -5.61 3.63 -23.15
CA LEU A 637 -5.44 2.44 -22.33
C LEU A 637 -4.00 1.95 -22.48
N HIS A 638 -3.25 1.99 -21.38
CA HIS A 638 -1.85 1.60 -21.32
C HIS A 638 -1.76 0.37 -20.42
N TYR A 639 -1.74 -0.82 -21.01
CA TYR A 639 -1.83 -2.09 -20.28
C TYR A 639 -0.48 -2.82 -20.27
N PHE A 640 -0.07 -3.30 -19.10
CA PHE A 640 1.23 -3.94 -18.90
C PHE A 640 1.10 -5.23 -18.09
N TRP A 641 1.86 -6.25 -18.49
CA TRP A 641 2.17 -7.38 -17.61
C TRP A 641 3.31 -7.03 -16.67
N TYR A 642 3.16 -7.39 -15.39
CA TYR A 642 4.19 -7.19 -14.37
C TYR A 642 5.52 -7.83 -14.78
N VAL A 643 6.60 -7.06 -14.64
CA VAL A 643 7.97 -7.53 -14.83
C VAL A 643 8.81 -7.09 -13.64
N ALA A 644 9.33 -8.07 -12.89
CA ALA A 644 10.19 -7.81 -11.73
C ALA A 644 11.48 -7.08 -12.12
N LYS A 645 12.12 -6.41 -11.16
CA LYS A 645 13.33 -5.59 -11.37
C LYS A 645 14.52 -6.36 -11.94
N ASP A 646 14.57 -7.67 -11.75
CA ASP A 646 15.63 -8.56 -12.24
C ASP A 646 15.24 -9.35 -13.52
N GLN A 647 14.14 -8.97 -14.18
CA GLN A 647 13.62 -9.64 -15.38
C GLN A 647 13.42 -8.66 -16.55
N THR A 648 13.39 -9.20 -17.77
CA THR A 648 13.04 -8.50 -19.03
C THR A 648 11.80 -9.02 -19.72
N ARG A 649 11.07 -9.91 -19.05
CA ARG A 649 9.85 -10.53 -19.56
C ARG A 649 8.91 -10.84 -18.41
N PRO A 650 7.59 -10.80 -18.62
CA PRO A 650 6.64 -11.25 -17.63
C PRO A 650 6.81 -12.75 -17.41
N ILE A 651 6.63 -13.16 -16.16
CA ILE A 651 6.64 -14.55 -15.75
C ILE A 651 5.21 -14.92 -15.35
N THR A 652 4.70 -16.02 -15.87
CA THR A 652 3.36 -16.51 -15.52
C THR A 652 3.33 -16.99 -14.08
N GLN A 653 2.25 -16.65 -13.35
CA GLN A 653 2.04 -17.03 -11.94
C GLN A 653 2.22 -18.53 -11.69
N SER A 654 1.83 -19.37 -12.67
CA SER A 654 1.97 -20.83 -12.56
C SER A 654 3.41 -21.30 -12.32
N LYS A 655 4.42 -20.49 -12.66
CA LYS A 655 5.83 -20.76 -12.35
C LYS A 655 6.22 -20.45 -10.90
N LYS A 656 5.47 -19.61 -10.18
CA LYS A 656 5.71 -19.19 -8.78
C LYS A 656 7.14 -18.69 -8.58
N GLN A 657 7.50 -17.67 -9.36
CA GLN A 657 8.86 -17.14 -9.47
C GLN A 657 8.94 -15.64 -9.24
N ARG A 658 8.10 -14.85 -9.91
CA ARG A 658 8.08 -13.39 -9.82
C ARG A 658 6.66 -12.89 -10.06
N ASP A 659 5.89 -12.87 -8.99
CA ASP A 659 4.53 -12.34 -9.00
C ASP A 659 4.47 -10.95 -8.34
N CYS A 660 3.40 -10.21 -8.57
CA CYS A 660 3.10 -8.96 -7.88
C CYS A 660 1.72 -9.05 -7.24
N HIS A 661 1.61 -8.53 -6.03
CA HIS A 661 0.39 -8.60 -5.24
C HIS A 661 0.05 -7.26 -4.58
N ILE A 662 0.64 -6.17 -5.08
CA ILE A 662 0.25 -4.79 -4.77
C ILE A 662 -1.21 -4.54 -5.18
N LYS A 663 -1.98 -3.81 -4.37
CA LYS A 663 -3.30 -3.26 -4.74
C LYS A 663 -3.30 -1.76 -4.54
N LEU A 664 -3.17 -1.02 -5.65
CA LEU A 664 -2.98 0.42 -5.64
C LEU A 664 -3.71 1.06 -6.83
N MET A 665 -4.38 2.18 -6.56
CA MET A 665 -4.85 3.11 -7.56
C MET A 665 -4.32 4.51 -7.25
N ILE A 666 -3.77 5.20 -8.24
CA ILE A 666 -3.36 6.61 -8.13
C ILE A 666 -4.19 7.41 -9.14
N VAL A 667 -4.79 8.50 -8.69
CA VAL A 667 -5.71 9.32 -9.46
C VAL A 667 -5.17 10.74 -9.52
N ASP A 668 -4.99 11.25 -10.74
CA ASP A 668 -4.46 12.58 -11.02
C ASP A 668 -3.19 12.92 -10.23
N GLU A 669 -2.36 11.91 -9.95
CA GLU A 669 -1.10 12.01 -9.17
C GLU A 669 -1.24 12.64 -7.77
N THR A 670 -2.46 12.69 -7.23
CA THR A 670 -2.79 13.42 -6.00
C THR A 670 -3.62 12.62 -5.01
N ILE A 671 -4.44 11.69 -5.50
CA ILE A 671 -5.24 10.79 -4.66
C ILE A 671 -4.70 9.37 -4.80
N GLY A 672 -4.43 8.72 -3.67
CA GLY A 672 -4.04 7.33 -3.59
C GLY A 672 -5.14 6.49 -2.98
N ILE A 673 -5.46 5.34 -3.54
CA ILE A 673 -6.31 4.32 -2.93
C ILE A 673 -5.51 3.04 -2.83
N MET A 674 -5.21 2.58 -1.61
CA MET A 674 -4.42 1.36 -1.40
C MET A 674 -4.96 0.52 -0.26
N GLY A 675 -4.73 -0.79 -0.31
CA GLY A 675 -5.14 -1.71 0.74
C GLY A 675 -5.06 -3.17 0.35
N ASN A 676 -6.10 -3.92 0.71
CA ASN A 676 -6.16 -5.38 0.57
C ASN A 676 -6.95 -5.85 -0.66
N GLY A 677 -7.87 -5.04 -1.19
CA GLY A 677 -8.81 -5.48 -2.22
C GLY A 677 -8.21 -5.49 -3.62
N ASN A 678 -8.22 -6.66 -4.28
CA ASN A 678 -7.90 -6.75 -5.71
C ASN A 678 -9.01 -6.09 -6.55
N GLN A 679 -8.71 -5.86 -7.83
CA GLN A 679 -9.72 -5.49 -8.82
C GLN A 679 -10.43 -6.71 -9.43
N ASP A 680 -10.65 -7.75 -8.63
CA ASP A 680 -11.25 -9.02 -9.04
C ASP A 680 -12.66 -9.24 -8.50
N THR A 681 -13.36 -10.24 -9.03
CA THR A 681 -14.71 -10.61 -8.60
C THR A 681 -14.75 -10.92 -7.10
N GLN A 682 -13.82 -11.72 -6.58
CA GLN A 682 -13.83 -12.12 -5.17
C GLN A 682 -13.78 -10.89 -4.22
N SER A 683 -12.87 -9.96 -4.49
CA SER A 683 -12.66 -8.74 -3.70
C SER A 683 -13.77 -7.71 -3.87
N TRP A 684 -14.49 -7.71 -5.00
CA TRP A 684 -15.61 -6.80 -5.27
C TRP A 684 -16.96 -7.28 -4.75
N TYR A 685 -17.16 -8.60 -4.61
CA TYR A 685 -18.46 -9.17 -4.21
C TYR A 685 -18.44 -9.90 -2.87
N HIS A 686 -17.33 -10.48 -2.43
CA HIS A 686 -17.36 -11.47 -1.34
C HIS A 686 -16.40 -11.22 -0.16
N SER A 687 -15.18 -10.78 -0.41
CA SER A 687 -14.18 -10.62 0.64
C SER A 687 -14.44 -9.44 1.57
N GLN A 688 -14.01 -9.56 2.83
CA GLN A 688 -13.75 -8.41 3.68
C GLN A 688 -12.43 -7.77 3.26
N GLU A 689 -12.47 -6.47 2.97
CA GLU A 689 -11.29 -5.74 2.49
C GLU A 689 -11.14 -4.43 3.24
N ILE A 690 -9.91 -4.13 3.65
CA ILE A 690 -9.55 -2.84 4.22
C ILE A 690 -8.72 -2.08 3.19
N ASN A 691 -9.18 -0.88 2.86
CA ASN A 691 -8.43 0.07 2.04
C ASN A 691 -8.62 1.47 2.59
N VAL A 692 -7.69 2.36 2.24
CA VAL A 692 -7.77 3.78 2.51
C VAL A 692 -7.66 4.56 1.20
N MET A 693 -8.39 5.66 1.13
CA MET A 693 -8.22 6.72 0.14
C MET A 693 -7.53 7.90 0.84
N LEU A 694 -6.42 8.38 0.31
CA LEU A 694 -5.69 9.54 0.83
C LEU A 694 -5.50 10.60 -0.24
N GLU A 695 -5.30 11.83 0.18
CA GLU A 695 -4.92 12.94 -0.69
C GLU A 695 -3.56 13.52 -0.31
N SER A 696 -2.52 13.18 -1.06
CA SER A 696 -1.19 13.77 -0.91
C SER A 696 -0.40 13.59 -2.20
N ALA A 697 -0.12 14.70 -2.89
CA ALA A 697 0.71 14.70 -4.08
C ALA A 697 2.13 14.17 -3.79
N ASP A 698 2.67 14.47 -2.62
CA ASP A 698 4.03 14.05 -2.26
C ASP A 698 4.10 12.54 -2.03
N VAL A 699 3.12 11.95 -1.33
CA VAL A 699 3.02 10.50 -1.15
C VAL A 699 2.77 9.80 -2.49
N CYS A 700 1.83 10.29 -3.29
CA CYS A 700 1.55 9.72 -4.62
C CYS A 700 2.79 9.77 -5.53
N ARG A 701 3.53 10.88 -5.56
CA ARG A 701 4.76 10.99 -6.36
C ARG A 701 5.89 10.11 -5.84
N ALA A 702 6.00 9.92 -4.53
CA ALA A 702 6.94 8.97 -3.95
C ALA A 702 6.58 7.52 -4.35
N TRP A 703 5.30 7.17 -4.38
CA TRP A 703 4.84 5.87 -4.87
C TRP A 703 5.14 5.68 -6.35
N ILE A 704 4.87 6.68 -7.19
CA ILE A 704 5.16 6.63 -8.63
C ILE A 704 6.65 6.36 -8.88
N ASP A 705 7.54 7.07 -8.19
CA ASP A 705 8.99 6.83 -8.33
C ASP A 705 9.41 5.46 -7.76
N GLY A 706 8.85 5.06 -6.62
CA GLY A 706 9.10 3.72 -6.05
C GLY A 706 8.70 2.58 -6.99
N LEU A 707 7.54 2.71 -7.65
CA LEU A 707 7.08 1.76 -8.66
C LEU A 707 7.97 1.78 -9.91
N ARG A 708 8.53 2.92 -10.29
CA ARG A 708 9.50 2.99 -11.41
C ARG A 708 10.83 2.32 -11.04
N ARG A 709 11.32 2.53 -9.82
CA ARG A 709 12.62 2.04 -9.35
C ARG A 709 12.61 0.56 -9.01
N ASN A 710 11.53 0.04 -8.43
CA ASN A 710 11.55 -1.30 -7.83
C ASN A 710 10.98 -2.43 -8.72
N GLN A 711 10.63 -2.15 -9.97
CA GLN A 711 10.17 -3.12 -10.97
C GLN A 711 10.49 -2.61 -12.39
N ASN A 712 10.58 -3.51 -13.38
CA ASN A 712 10.84 -3.16 -14.78
C ASN A 712 9.58 -3.21 -15.66
N THR A 713 8.39 -3.29 -15.08
CA THR A 713 7.10 -3.36 -15.79
C THR A 713 6.97 -2.31 -16.89
N HIS A 714 7.34 -1.06 -16.62
CA HIS A 714 7.27 0.03 -17.58
C HIS A 714 8.21 -0.11 -18.79
N LEU A 715 9.27 -0.92 -18.70
CA LEU A 715 10.26 -1.10 -19.75
C LEU A 715 9.94 -2.28 -20.67
N TYR A 716 9.35 -3.33 -20.10
CA TYR A 716 9.22 -4.62 -20.75
C TYR A 716 7.81 -5.22 -20.71
N GLY A 717 6.87 -4.61 -19.99
CA GLY A 717 5.55 -5.19 -19.74
C GLY A 717 4.47 -4.81 -20.73
N GLU A 718 4.69 -3.81 -21.58
CA GLU A 718 3.63 -3.19 -22.39
C GLU A 718 3.01 -4.17 -23.40
N LEU A 719 1.68 -4.14 -23.52
CA LEU A 719 0.94 -4.91 -24.51
C LEU A 719 0.81 -4.13 -25.82
N ASP A 720 0.74 -4.84 -26.95
CA ASP A 720 0.37 -4.26 -28.22
C ASP A 720 -1.05 -3.69 -28.17
N ILE A 721 -1.20 -2.40 -28.51
CA ILE A 721 -2.46 -1.66 -28.48
C ILE A 721 -3.54 -2.19 -29.46
N LYS A 722 -3.14 -2.91 -30.52
CA LYS A 722 -4.09 -3.45 -31.52
C LYS A 722 -4.59 -4.82 -31.12
N GLU A 723 -3.69 -5.69 -30.66
CA GLU A 723 -4.00 -7.09 -30.37
C GLU A 723 -4.32 -7.33 -28.87
N GLY A 724 -3.84 -6.47 -27.98
CA GLY A 724 -3.96 -6.64 -26.53
C GLY A 724 -3.13 -7.82 -26.01
N ASN A 725 -2.04 -8.16 -26.70
CA ASN A 725 -1.13 -9.24 -26.32
C ASN A 725 0.27 -8.70 -26.06
N TRP A 726 1.05 -9.48 -25.34
CA TRP A 726 2.46 -9.18 -25.09
C TRP A 726 3.33 -10.05 -25.97
N ARG A 727 4.35 -9.45 -26.59
CA ARG A 727 5.33 -10.15 -27.41
C ARG A 727 6.74 -9.67 -27.07
N ASP A 728 7.67 -10.62 -27.07
CA ASP A 728 9.10 -10.37 -26.92
C ASP A 728 9.68 -9.73 -28.21
N CYS A 729 10.98 -9.40 -28.22
CA CYS A 729 11.60 -8.77 -29.40
C CYS A 729 11.65 -9.66 -30.65
N ASP A 730 11.43 -10.98 -30.48
CA ASP A 730 11.32 -11.96 -31.56
C ASP A 730 9.86 -12.21 -31.99
N GLY A 731 8.89 -11.49 -31.41
CA GLY A 731 7.46 -11.62 -31.68
C GLY A 731 6.77 -12.78 -30.94
N ARG A 732 7.44 -13.42 -29.99
CA ARG A 732 6.92 -14.58 -29.23
C ARG A 732 6.15 -14.13 -28.00
N GLU A 733 5.08 -14.83 -27.68
CA GLU A 733 4.33 -14.61 -26.44
C GLU A 733 5.10 -15.12 -25.22
N ALA A 734 4.71 -14.66 -24.03
CA ALA A 734 5.26 -15.15 -22.78
C ALA A 734 4.98 -16.65 -22.61
N GLU A 735 5.91 -17.38 -22.01
CA GLU A 735 5.78 -18.82 -21.86
C GLU A 735 4.70 -19.19 -20.83
N GLY A 736 3.78 -20.06 -21.23
CA GLY A 736 2.72 -20.58 -20.36
C GLY A 736 1.45 -19.72 -20.32
N THR A 737 1.29 -18.78 -21.25
CA THR A 737 0.04 -18.03 -21.43
C THR A 737 -1.11 -18.97 -21.78
N LEU A 738 -2.29 -18.74 -21.19
CA LEU A 738 -3.51 -19.45 -21.60
C LEU A 738 -4.08 -18.89 -22.91
N GLY A 739 -3.73 -17.64 -23.24
CA GLY A 739 -4.29 -16.91 -24.37
C GLY A 739 -5.73 -16.44 -24.13
N VAL A 740 -6.33 -15.86 -25.17
CA VAL A 740 -7.67 -15.24 -25.10
C VAL A 740 -8.83 -16.24 -25.26
N ASP A 741 -8.55 -17.46 -25.74
CA ASP A 741 -9.52 -18.57 -25.85
C ASP A 741 -9.02 -19.78 -25.05
N PRO A 742 -9.52 -19.98 -23.82
CA PRO A 742 -9.10 -21.10 -22.98
C PRO A 742 -9.74 -22.46 -23.39
N GLY A 743 -10.57 -22.48 -24.44
CA GLY A 743 -11.26 -23.64 -24.97
C GLY A 743 -12.59 -23.98 -24.27
N PRO A 744 -13.44 -24.85 -24.87
CA PRO A 744 -14.84 -25.07 -24.48
C PRO A 744 -15.07 -25.74 -23.11
N PHE A 745 -14.02 -26.32 -22.50
CA PHE A 745 -14.09 -27.01 -21.20
C PHE A 745 -13.20 -26.35 -20.12
N SER A 746 -12.83 -25.09 -20.31
CA SER A 746 -11.98 -24.33 -19.39
C SER A 746 -12.51 -24.27 -17.94
N TRP A 747 -13.84 -24.25 -17.76
CA TRP A 747 -14.49 -24.31 -16.45
C TRP A 747 -14.12 -25.57 -15.64
N ALA A 748 -13.81 -26.70 -16.31
CA ALA A 748 -13.41 -27.93 -15.63
C ALA A 748 -12.01 -27.79 -15.01
N LYS A 749 -11.09 -27.06 -15.66
CA LYS A 749 -9.79 -26.68 -15.06
C LYS A 749 -10.00 -25.80 -13.83
N GLY A 750 -10.99 -24.92 -13.88
CA GLY A 750 -11.31 -24.05 -12.75
C GLY A 750 -11.86 -24.78 -11.53
N ILE A 751 -12.64 -25.85 -11.71
CA ILE A 751 -13.09 -26.71 -10.59
C ILE A 751 -11.90 -27.35 -9.88
N VAL A 752 -10.90 -27.82 -10.62
CA VAL A 752 -9.67 -28.39 -10.04
C VAL A 752 -8.91 -27.35 -9.23
N GLY A 753 -8.71 -26.14 -9.77
CA GLY A 753 -8.04 -25.05 -9.06
C GLY A 753 -8.79 -24.58 -7.81
N ALA A 754 -10.13 -24.56 -7.82
CA ALA A 754 -10.94 -24.23 -6.65
C ALA A 754 -10.71 -25.22 -5.48
N ILE A 755 -10.60 -26.51 -5.80
CA ILE A 755 -10.31 -27.56 -4.81
C ILE A 755 -8.91 -27.39 -4.22
N GLU A 756 -7.93 -26.99 -5.03
CA GLU A 756 -6.57 -26.71 -4.57
C GLU A 756 -6.50 -25.47 -3.67
N ARG A 757 -7.23 -24.39 -3.99
CA ARG A 757 -7.34 -23.18 -3.13
C ARG A 757 -7.93 -23.51 -1.76
N VAL A 758 -9.02 -24.28 -1.71
CA VAL A 758 -9.65 -24.69 -0.44
C VAL A 758 -8.72 -25.56 0.41
N ARG A 759 -7.78 -26.27 -0.21
CA ARG A 759 -6.75 -27.06 0.48
C ARG A 759 -5.53 -26.25 0.92
N GLY A 760 -5.49 -24.93 0.63
CA GLY A 760 -4.34 -24.07 0.92
C GLY A 760 -3.13 -24.32 0.00
N VAL A 761 -3.34 -24.96 -1.15
CA VAL A 761 -2.29 -25.30 -2.14
C VAL A 761 -2.42 -24.48 -3.42
N GLY A 762 -3.65 -24.02 -3.73
CA GLY A 762 -3.91 -23.02 -4.77
C GLY A 762 -3.52 -21.65 -4.22
N GLY A 763 -2.51 -21.03 -4.84
CA GLY A 763 -1.90 -19.79 -4.37
C GLY A 763 -2.93 -18.69 -4.12
N PHE A 764 -2.74 -17.97 -3.02
CA PHE A 764 -3.26 -16.62 -2.81
C PHE A 764 -2.09 -15.65 -2.94
#